data_AF-G3NLD8-F1
#
_entry.id   AF-G3NLD8-F1
#
_cell.length_a   1.000
_cell.length_b   1.000
_cell.length_c   1.000
_cell.angle_alpha   90.00
_cell.angle_beta   90.00
_cell.angle_gamma   90.00
#
_symmetry.space_group_name_H-M   'P 1'
#
loop_
_entity.id
_entity.type
_entity.pdbx_description
1 polymer ?
#
loop_
_entity_poly.entity_id
_entity_poly.type
_entity_poly.pdbx_seq_one_letter_code
_entity_poly.pdbx_strand_id
1 'polypeptide(L)'
;MSSVAVLTQESFNEHRSGLRPEKGAAGEEEEALPTYKDAFPPLPEKAASPEGTQETTNAWTSKIRPLKASVITQVFHVPLEERKYKDLNQFGEGDQAKVCVDIMHKTGAHLELSLAKDQGLSIMVSGKLDAVMKARKEIVSRLQTQASATVGIPKEHHRFVIGKNGEKLQELELKTATKIQIPRPDDPSNQIKISGTKEGLEKAKHEILLISAEQDKRAVERVNIDKVYHPFITGAYNKLVGEMMQETGARVNVPPPSVNKTEIVITGEKEQVALAVTMIKKVYEEKKKNATTIAVEVKKSQHKYVIGPKGNTLQEILEKTGVSVEIPPSDSSSETVILRGEPDRLGQALTEVYAKANSYTVSSVSAPSWLHRFIIGKKGQNLAKITQQMPKVHIEFTEGEDKITLEGPTKDVQMVQGQIEVIVTDLVNRMDFTEISVDPKFHRHLIGKGGVNINRIKELHKVSVRIPPDNEKSTVIRIEGDPQGVQEAKKELLELTSRMENERTKDMIIEQRFHRAIIGQKGEKIKEVRDKFPEVIINFPDPAQKSDIVQLRGPRNEVEKCSKFMQKIVAEMTENSFSLSVPIFKQFHRNIIGKGGSNIKKIREETSTKIDLPAENSNSEMIVITGKKANCELARTRILAIQKELANISEMEVSIPSKLHNSLIGSKGRFVRSIMEECGGVHIHFPTEGSGIDKVTIRGPAEEVEKAKQQLLALAEEKQTKSHTAELRAKPEYHKFLIGKGGSNIRKVRDSTGARIIFPTAEDQDQELITVVGTEEAVRDAQKELEELIKSLDNVVEENMIVDPKHHRYFVARRGQVLRDLADEYGGVMVSFPRTGTQSESVTLKGAKDCVEAAKKRMLEIVDDLDAQVTVECVITQKFHRSIMGPKGSRIQQITRDHNVQIKFPESPNVSHEPIQVNGEANEDVKEPVDPNAPRKCDVIVISGRKERCEAAVEALKALVPVTIEVEVPFELHRYIIGQKGSGIRKMMDEFEVNIQVPAPEQQSDKISISGLANHLDRAKEGLLDRVKELQADQEDRALRSYKLTITVDPKYHPKIIGRKGAIITTIRTEHDVNIQFPDKTDENQDQITITGYEHKAIAARDAIQAIVGELEEMISEDITLDSRVHARIIGARGKGIRKIMDEFKVDLRFPQRGSADPNLGTVPGRPELGDEPIDHFLTREEEFLGDVVENESKMPYQRPHGGSASAMDEQRGPSKGFVVREAPWTTGNEKAPDMSSSEDFPSFGAPVAAKASPWGPKRF
;
A
#
# COMPACT_ATOMS: atom_id res chain seq x y z
N MET A 1 -1.50 -21.22 -51.93
CA MET A 1 -1.42 -22.48 -52.70
C MET A 1 -1.09 -23.63 -51.74
N SER A 2 -1.39 -24.88 -52.11
CA SER A 2 -0.62 -26.13 -51.89
C SER A 2 0.30 -26.27 -50.64
N SER A 3 0.31 -27.34 -49.84
CA SER A 3 -0.47 -28.61 -49.81
C SER A 3 -0.12 -29.49 -48.57
N VAL A 4 -1.10 -30.28 -48.07
CA VAL A 4 -1.00 -31.72 -47.59
C VAL A 4 -0.05 -32.02 -46.37
N ALA A 5 -0.33 -32.92 -45.39
CA ALA A 5 -1.18 -34.13 -45.29
C ALA A 5 -1.79 -34.33 -43.85
N VAL A 6 -3.04 -34.84 -43.67
CA VAL A 6 -3.45 -36.26 -43.36
C VAL A 6 -3.31 -36.67 -41.86
N LEU A 7 -4.40 -36.69 -41.05
CA LEU A 7 -5.31 -37.80 -40.63
C LEU A 7 -4.67 -38.84 -39.64
N THR A 8 -5.32 -39.45 -38.62
CA THR A 8 -6.76 -39.65 -38.27
C THR A 8 -6.99 -39.91 -36.74
N GLN A 9 -8.25 -40.15 -36.32
CA GLN A 9 -8.73 -40.67 -35.00
C GLN A 9 -8.28 -42.15 -34.72
N GLU A 10 -8.59 -42.88 -33.63
CA GLU A 10 -9.76 -42.89 -32.70
C GLU A 10 -9.61 -43.79 -31.43
N SER A 11 -10.63 -43.78 -30.53
CA SER A 11 -11.15 -44.92 -29.71
C SER A 11 -10.64 -45.31 -28.29
N PHE A 12 -11.63 -45.31 -27.36
CA PHE A 12 -12.01 -46.29 -26.30
C PHE A 12 -11.34 -46.47 -24.89
N ASN A 13 -12.00 -45.88 -23.88
CA ASN A 13 -12.52 -46.36 -22.58
C ASN A 13 -12.04 -47.62 -21.78
N GLU A 14 -12.05 -47.41 -20.44
CA GLU A 14 -12.51 -48.27 -19.30
C GLU A 14 -11.84 -49.61 -18.91
N HIS A 15 -11.33 -49.68 -17.67
CA HIS A 15 -11.97 -50.33 -16.49
C HIS A 15 -11.12 -50.05 -15.20
N ARG A 16 -11.69 -49.64 -14.05
CA ARG A 16 -12.09 -50.43 -12.84
C ARG A 16 -10.97 -51.32 -12.23
N SER A 17 -10.79 -51.45 -10.90
CA SER A 17 -11.57 -51.01 -9.71
C SER A 17 -10.87 -51.25 -8.36
N GLY A 18 -11.23 -50.47 -7.30
CA GLY A 18 -11.03 -50.81 -5.87
C GLY A 18 -9.62 -50.60 -5.29
N LEU A 19 -9.40 -50.46 -3.96
CA LEU A 19 -10.29 -50.42 -2.78
C LEU A 19 -9.62 -49.62 -1.62
N ARG A 20 -10.41 -49.19 -0.62
CA ARG A 20 -10.03 -48.59 0.69
C ARG A 20 -10.45 -49.59 1.82
N PRO A 21 -10.16 -49.44 3.15
CA PRO A 21 -9.99 -48.17 3.93
C PRO A 21 -9.03 -48.12 5.17
N GLU A 22 -8.79 -46.90 5.69
CA GLU A 22 -8.54 -46.48 7.12
C GLU A 22 -7.37 -47.08 7.99
N LYS A 23 -6.79 -46.42 9.03
CA LYS A 23 -7.04 -45.11 9.70
C LYS A 23 -5.81 -44.53 10.48
N GLY A 24 -5.71 -43.18 10.57
CA GLY A 24 -4.94 -42.39 11.59
C GLY A 24 -3.41 -42.23 11.39
N ALA A 25 -2.69 -41.22 11.91
CA ALA A 25 -2.94 -39.93 12.64
C ALA A 25 -1.56 -39.22 12.86
N ALA A 26 -1.34 -37.94 13.23
CA ALA A 26 -2.04 -36.63 13.27
C ALA A 26 -1.01 -35.49 13.60
N GLY A 27 -1.40 -34.19 13.50
CA GLY A 27 -0.56 -32.97 13.78
C GLY A 27 0.12 -32.38 12.52
N GLU A 28 -0.03 -31.11 12.10
CA GLU A 28 0.17 -29.77 12.75
C GLU A 28 1.65 -29.37 12.88
N GLU A 29 2.17 -28.17 12.52
CA GLU A 29 1.77 -26.98 11.70
C GLU A 29 3.09 -26.37 11.11
N GLU A 30 3.13 -25.48 10.09
CA GLU A 30 2.94 -24.01 10.17
C GLU A 30 2.86 -23.31 8.79
N GLU A 31 2.25 -22.12 8.79
CA GLU A 31 2.27 -20.96 7.86
C GLU A 31 2.67 -21.06 6.37
N ALA A 32 1.74 -20.59 5.52
CA ALA A 32 2.05 -19.75 4.34
C ALA A 32 0.88 -18.79 4.04
N LEU A 33 1.17 -17.50 3.79
CA LEU A 33 0.14 -16.48 3.50
C LEU A 33 -0.33 -16.51 2.02
N PRO A 34 -1.64 -16.37 1.69
CA PRO A 34 -2.13 -16.47 0.31
C PRO A 34 -1.79 -15.26 -0.57
N THR A 35 -1.73 -15.46 -1.89
CA THR A 35 -1.44 -14.40 -2.88
C THR A 35 -2.44 -14.40 -4.04
N TYR A 36 -3.21 -13.32 -4.16
CA TYR A 36 -3.85 -12.72 -5.35
C TYR A 36 -4.72 -13.59 -6.31
N LYS A 37 -4.79 -14.92 -6.18
CA LYS A 37 -5.67 -15.78 -7.01
C LYS A 37 -7.03 -16.08 -6.38
N ASP A 38 -7.21 -15.81 -5.09
CA ASP A 38 -8.52 -15.87 -4.41
C ASP A 38 -9.40 -14.62 -4.68
N ALA A 39 -9.01 -13.78 -5.64
CA ALA A 39 -9.62 -12.48 -5.95
C ALA A 39 -10.18 -12.42 -7.38
N PHE A 40 -11.09 -13.36 -7.71
CA PHE A 40 -11.80 -13.52 -9.00
C PHE A 40 -10.90 -14.00 -10.17
N PRO A 41 -11.42 -14.62 -11.27
CA PRO A 41 -12.83 -14.81 -11.69
C PRO A 41 -13.15 -16.30 -12.03
N PRO A 42 -14.13 -16.71 -12.88
CA PRO A 42 -15.38 -16.09 -13.36
C PRO A 42 -16.65 -16.95 -13.07
N LEU A 43 -17.83 -16.51 -13.56
CA LEU A 43 -19.07 -17.31 -13.73
C LEU A 43 -19.47 -17.29 -15.23
N PRO A 44 -19.95 -18.41 -15.81
CA PRO A 44 -21.40 -18.69 -15.93
C PRO A 44 -21.71 -20.22 -15.79
N GLU A 45 -22.88 -20.83 -16.04
CA GLU A 45 -24.18 -20.39 -16.59
C GLU A 45 -25.40 -21.23 -16.08
N LYS A 46 -26.59 -20.97 -16.63
CA LYS A 46 -27.90 -21.69 -16.58
C LYS A 46 -27.82 -23.18 -17.01
N ALA A 47 -28.78 -24.10 -16.79
CA ALA A 47 -30.09 -24.21 -16.09
C ALA A 47 -30.62 -25.67 -16.25
N ALA A 48 -31.77 -26.16 -15.73
CA ALA A 48 -32.55 -25.98 -14.48
C ALA A 48 -33.80 -26.91 -14.53
N SER A 49 -34.52 -27.10 -13.40
CA SER A 49 -35.81 -27.84 -13.25
C SER A 49 -35.75 -29.39 -13.43
N PRO A 50 -36.68 -30.21 -12.86
CA PRO A 50 -37.98 -29.91 -12.22
C PRO A 50 -38.05 -30.20 -10.69
N GLU A 51 -39.27 -30.39 -10.15
CA GLU A 51 -39.66 -30.29 -8.74
C GLU A 51 -39.71 -31.63 -7.95
N GLY A 52 -39.58 -31.56 -6.62
CA GLY A 52 -40.36 -32.40 -5.68
C GLY A 52 -39.63 -33.26 -4.61
N THR A 53 -39.92 -33.00 -3.32
CA THR A 53 -39.82 -33.94 -2.14
C THR A 53 -38.45 -34.56 -1.76
N GLN A 54 -38.09 -34.84 -0.50
CA GLN A 54 -38.61 -34.45 0.84
C GLN A 54 -37.43 -34.50 1.88
N GLU A 55 -37.69 -34.17 3.16
CA GLU A 55 -36.74 -34.01 4.28
C GLU A 55 -36.14 -35.32 4.84
N THR A 56 -34.94 -35.27 5.45
CA THR A 56 -34.71 -35.37 6.94
C THR A 56 -33.23 -35.62 7.37
N THR A 57 -32.82 -34.95 8.46
CA THR A 57 -31.80 -35.27 9.51
C THR A 57 -30.39 -35.83 9.14
N ASN A 58 -29.25 -35.33 9.65
CA ASN A 58 -28.77 -34.91 11.00
C ASN A 58 -28.30 -36.02 11.97
N ALA A 59 -26.97 -36.13 12.16
CA ALA A 59 -26.28 -36.65 13.36
C ALA A 59 -24.76 -36.29 13.30
N TRP A 60 -24.02 -36.01 14.39
CA TRP A 60 -24.46 -35.62 15.73
C TRP A 60 -23.43 -34.75 16.47
N THR A 61 -24.00 -33.79 17.19
CA THR A 61 -23.44 -32.88 18.20
C THR A 61 -22.67 -33.51 19.37
N SER A 62 -21.79 -32.73 20.02
CA SER A 62 -21.72 -32.59 21.50
C SER A 62 -20.71 -31.52 21.93
N LYS A 63 -20.89 -30.64 22.93
CA LYS A 63 -22.03 -30.12 23.75
C LYS A 63 -21.63 -28.68 24.14
N ILE A 64 -22.51 -27.67 24.25
CA ILE A 64 -23.24 -27.25 25.47
C ILE A 64 -24.27 -26.15 25.05
N ARG A 65 -25.31 -25.89 25.87
CA ARG A 65 -26.55 -25.14 25.54
C ARG A 65 -26.49 -23.61 25.77
N PRO A 66 -27.14 -22.79 24.92
CA PRO A 66 -27.74 -21.49 25.28
C PRO A 66 -29.24 -21.61 25.63
N LEU A 67 -29.90 -20.52 26.08
CA LEU A 67 -31.29 -20.54 26.59
C LEU A 67 -32.35 -19.90 25.67
N LYS A 68 -33.54 -20.55 25.68
CA LYS A 68 -34.92 -20.06 25.47
C LYS A 68 -35.21 -18.97 24.40
N ALA A 69 -36.11 -19.31 23.47
CA ALA A 69 -36.78 -18.37 22.56
C ALA A 69 -38.23 -18.09 23.00
N SER A 70 -38.78 -16.96 22.55
CA SER A 70 -40.16 -16.52 22.85
C SER A 70 -41.22 -17.37 22.13
N VAL A 71 -42.30 -17.69 22.85
CA VAL A 71 -43.51 -18.35 22.32
C VAL A 71 -44.68 -17.39 22.46
N ILE A 72 -45.56 -17.33 21.46
CA ILE A 72 -46.72 -16.44 21.39
C ILE A 72 -47.98 -17.32 21.26
N THR A 73 -49.06 -16.92 21.92
CA THR A 73 -50.36 -17.61 21.90
C THR A 73 -51.46 -16.64 21.44
N GLN A 74 -52.34 -17.09 20.54
CA GLN A 74 -53.51 -16.36 20.05
C GLN A 74 -54.75 -17.27 20.09
N VAL A 75 -55.93 -16.71 20.30
CA VAL A 75 -57.21 -17.45 20.30
C VAL A 75 -58.05 -16.95 19.13
N PHE A 76 -58.62 -17.88 18.38
CA PHE A 76 -59.56 -17.62 17.28
C PHE A 76 -60.90 -18.28 17.59
N HIS A 77 -62.00 -17.60 17.26
CA HIS A 77 -63.35 -18.11 17.43
C HIS A 77 -64.05 -18.20 16.08
N VAL A 78 -64.75 -19.29 15.82
CA VAL A 78 -65.50 -19.55 14.58
C VAL A 78 -66.98 -19.77 14.92
N PRO A 79 -67.87 -18.86 14.49
CA PRO A 79 -69.32 -18.99 14.70
C PRO A 79 -69.94 -20.22 14.00
N LEU A 80 -71.11 -20.63 14.47
CA LEU A 80 -71.83 -21.80 13.97
C LEU A 80 -72.30 -21.62 12.51
N GLU A 81 -72.59 -20.39 12.11
CA GLU A 81 -73.06 -20.00 10.78
C GLU A 81 -72.03 -20.31 9.68
N GLU A 82 -70.74 -20.18 9.97
CA GLU A 82 -69.66 -20.22 8.98
C GLU A 82 -69.00 -21.60 8.83
N ARG A 83 -69.26 -22.48 9.81
CA ARG A 83 -68.69 -23.83 9.95
C ARG A 83 -69.01 -24.70 8.73
N LYS A 84 -67.97 -25.26 8.12
CA LYS A 84 -68.06 -26.10 6.90
C LYS A 84 -68.81 -27.43 7.10
N TYR A 85 -68.94 -27.89 8.34
CA TYR A 85 -69.67 -29.11 8.71
C TYR A 85 -70.77 -28.73 9.71
N LYS A 86 -72.04 -29.00 9.38
CA LYS A 86 -73.20 -28.58 10.19
C LYS A 86 -74.08 -29.71 10.73
N ASP A 87 -73.92 -30.93 10.24
CA ASP A 87 -74.77 -32.06 10.66
C ASP A 87 -74.33 -32.65 12.00
N LEU A 88 -75.28 -32.76 12.93
CA LEU A 88 -75.07 -33.20 14.31
C LEU A 88 -75.73 -34.58 14.55
N ASN A 89 -75.32 -35.59 13.79
CA ASN A 89 -75.67 -36.98 14.08
C ASN A 89 -74.65 -37.97 13.49
N GLN A 90 -74.57 -39.15 14.11
CA GLN A 90 -73.73 -40.29 13.70
C GLN A 90 -72.19 -40.15 13.89
N PHE A 91 -71.79 -40.15 15.17
CA PHE A 91 -70.64 -40.93 15.67
C PHE A 91 -69.22 -40.58 15.14
N GLY A 92 -68.68 -39.41 15.51
CA GLY A 92 -67.27 -39.12 15.26
C GLY A 92 -66.76 -37.73 15.64
N GLU A 93 -66.50 -37.50 16.94
CA GLU A 93 -65.84 -36.26 17.44
C GLU A 93 -64.43 -36.04 16.82
N GLY A 94 -63.85 -37.08 16.25
CA GLY A 94 -62.47 -37.10 15.75
C GLY A 94 -62.20 -36.31 14.48
N ASP A 95 -63.16 -36.00 13.58
CA ASP A 95 -62.79 -35.48 12.25
C ASP A 95 -62.32 -34.02 12.25
N GLN A 96 -62.90 -33.17 13.10
CA GLN A 96 -62.40 -31.79 13.28
C GLN A 96 -61.10 -31.78 14.10
N ALA A 97 -60.96 -32.70 15.06
CA ALA A 97 -59.71 -32.91 15.79
C ALA A 97 -58.57 -33.39 14.87
N LYS A 98 -58.82 -34.35 13.96
CA LYS A 98 -57.87 -34.81 12.92
C LYS A 98 -57.41 -33.66 12.03
N VAL A 99 -58.33 -32.78 11.60
CA VAL A 99 -57.98 -31.60 10.81
C VAL A 99 -57.05 -30.67 11.58
N CYS A 100 -57.32 -30.39 12.87
CA CYS A 100 -56.41 -29.57 13.68
C CYS A 100 -55.07 -30.27 13.97
N VAL A 101 -55.03 -31.59 14.19
CA VAL A 101 -53.79 -32.36 14.37
C VAL A 101 -52.94 -32.38 13.10
N ASP A 102 -53.56 -32.51 11.91
CA ASP A 102 -52.86 -32.41 10.63
C ASP A 102 -52.31 -30.98 10.39
N ILE A 103 -53.03 -29.93 10.83
CA ILE A 103 -52.53 -28.55 10.81
C ILE A 103 -51.39 -28.36 11.83
N MET A 104 -51.47 -28.92 13.04
CA MET A 104 -50.36 -28.92 14.02
C MET A 104 -49.10 -29.56 13.40
N HIS A 105 -49.25 -30.73 12.78
CA HIS A 105 -48.15 -31.47 12.16
C HIS A 105 -47.56 -30.73 10.95
N LYS A 106 -48.37 -30.03 10.16
CA LYS A 106 -47.90 -29.28 8.97
C LYS A 106 -47.34 -27.89 9.27
N THR A 107 -47.76 -27.26 10.35
CA THR A 107 -47.36 -25.88 10.68
C THR A 107 -46.40 -25.76 11.86
N GLY A 108 -46.28 -26.80 12.70
CA GLY A 108 -45.43 -26.79 13.89
C GLY A 108 -45.94 -25.90 15.04
N ALA A 109 -47.19 -25.45 14.97
CA ALA A 109 -47.88 -24.77 16.07
C ALA A 109 -48.68 -25.77 16.91
N HIS A 110 -48.85 -25.49 18.20
CA HIS A 110 -49.69 -26.27 19.10
C HIS A 110 -51.11 -25.69 19.10
N LEU A 111 -52.10 -26.45 18.65
CA LEU A 111 -53.50 -26.06 18.59
C LEU A 111 -54.28 -26.78 19.69
N GLU A 112 -55.00 -26.04 20.52
CA GLU A 112 -55.99 -26.57 21.45
C GLU A 112 -57.40 -26.17 21.02
N LEU A 113 -58.30 -27.16 20.96
CA LEU A 113 -59.70 -27.02 20.59
C LEU A 113 -60.55 -26.94 21.86
N SER A 114 -61.44 -25.94 21.93
CA SER A 114 -62.46 -25.83 22.97
C SER A 114 -63.82 -25.48 22.36
N LEU A 115 -64.86 -26.20 22.77
CA LEU A 115 -66.24 -25.93 22.39
C LEU A 115 -66.86 -25.00 23.43
N ALA A 116 -67.31 -23.82 23.01
CA ALA A 116 -68.01 -22.90 23.86
C ALA A 116 -69.50 -23.33 24.04
N LYS A 117 -70.16 -22.81 25.07
CA LYS A 117 -71.54 -23.20 25.45
C LYS A 117 -72.60 -22.81 24.40
N ASP A 118 -72.23 -21.94 23.47
CA ASP A 118 -72.98 -21.49 22.30
C ASP A 118 -72.81 -22.41 21.06
N GLN A 119 -72.08 -23.52 21.20
CA GLN A 119 -71.66 -24.44 20.11
C GLN A 119 -70.63 -23.84 19.12
N GLY A 120 -70.11 -22.65 19.39
CA GLY A 120 -69.01 -22.02 18.67
C GLY A 120 -67.68 -22.74 18.93
N LEU A 121 -66.81 -22.75 17.91
CA LEU A 121 -65.51 -23.42 17.99
C LEU A 121 -64.40 -22.41 18.30
N SER A 122 -63.77 -22.55 19.46
CA SER A 122 -62.65 -21.71 19.89
C SER A 122 -61.34 -22.48 19.79
N ILE A 123 -60.37 -21.96 19.03
CA ILE A 123 -59.07 -22.59 18.77
C ILE A 123 -57.97 -21.69 19.34
N MET A 124 -57.25 -22.18 20.35
CA MET A 124 -56.05 -21.54 20.85
C MET A 124 -54.84 -22.07 20.08
N VAL A 125 -54.04 -21.18 19.51
CA VAL A 125 -52.86 -21.49 18.69
C VAL A 125 -51.63 -20.90 19.37
N SER A 126 -50.67 -21.74 19.75
CA SER A 126 -49.41 -21.30 20.38
C SER A 126 -48.17 -21.79 19.62
N GLY A 127 -47.14 -20.96 19.55
CA GLY A 127 -45.90 -21.29 18.83
C GLY A 127 -45.03 -20.07 18.53
N LYS A 128 -44.19 -20.19 17.49
CA LYS A 128 -43.48 -19.05 16.88
C LYS A 128 -44.45 -18.24 16.01
N LEU A 129 -44.21 -16.93 15.85
CA LEU A 129 -45.06 -16.02 15.07
C LEU A 129 -45.45 -16.59 13.69
N ASP A 130 -44.45 -17.03 12.91
CA ASP A 130 -44.67 -17.57 11.55
C ASP A 130 -45.49 -18.86 11.54
N ALA A 131 -45.35 -19.69 12.59
CA ALA A 131 -46.10 -20.94 12.72
C ALA A 131 -47.56 -20.66 13.10
N VAL A 132 -47.81 -19.73 14.03
CA VAL A 132 -49.15 -19.27 14.41
C VAL A 132 -49.87 -18.63 13.21
N MET A 133 -49.17 -17.82 12.40
CA MET A 133 -49.73 -17.21 11.19
C MET A 133 -50.03 -18.23 10.08
N LYS A 134 -49.17 -19.24 9.89
CA LYS A 134 -49.45 -20.35 8.95
C LYS A 134 -50.63 -21.22 9.41
N ALA A 135 -50.68 -21.56 10.70
CA ALA A 135 -51.80 -22.28 11.30
C ALA A 135 -53.12 -21.51 11.12
N ARG A 136 -53.14 -20.19 11.38
CA ARG A 136 -54.31 -19.33 11.14
C ARG A 136 -54.81 -19.43 9.69
N LYS A 137 -53.92 -19.41 8.69
CA LYS A 137 -54.30 -19.53 7.27
C LYS A 137 -54.87 -20.91 6.92
N GLU A 138 -54.33 -22.00 7.47
CA GLU A 138 -54.92 -23.34 7.27
C GLU A 138 -56.25 -23.55 8.01
N ILE A 139 -56.38 -23.05 9.25
CA ILE A 139 -57.63 -23.09 10.04
C ILE A 139 -58.77 -22.47 9.23
N VAL A 140 -58.59 -21.23 8.77
CA VAL A 140 -59.56 -20.50 7.93
C VAL A 140 -59.85 -21.28 6.65
N SER A 141 -58.82 -21.73 5.94
CA SER A 141 -58.97 -22.45 4.67
C SER A 141 -59.76 -23.75 4.80
N ARG A 142 -59.59 -24.52 5.89
CA ARG A 142 -60.18 -25.86 6.01
C ARG A 142 -61.50 -25.94 6.77
N LEU A 143 -61.71 -25.08 7.78
CA LEU A 143 -62.87 -25.15 8.69
C LEU A 143 -63.99 -24.16 8.35
N GLN A 144 -63.67 -23.06 7.66
CA GLN A 144 -64.64 -22.08 7.16
C GLN A 144 -65.11 -22.45 5.73
N THR A 145 -66.27 -21.93 5.32
CA THR A 145 -66.85 -22.19 3.99
C THR A 145 -66.20 -21.32 2.91
N GLN A 146 -65.71 -21.93 1.82
CA GLN A 146 -65.10 -21.21 0.69
C GLN A 146 -66.09 -21.00 -0.47
N ALA A 147 -65.92 -19.88 -1.18
CA ALA A 147 -66.64 -19.51 -2.40
C ALA A 147 -65.66 -19.23 -3.56
N SER A 148 -66.18 -19.17 -4.79
CA SER A 148 -65.41 -18.81 -6.00
C SER A 148 -66.21 -17.87 -6.91
N ALA A 149 -65.53 -16.93 -7.57
CA ALA A 149 -66.12 -16.07 -8.60
C ALA A 149 -65.09 -15.69 -9.68
N THR A 150 -65.57 -15.17 -10.80
CA THR A 150 -64.75 -14.72 -11.92
C THR A 150 -64.80 -13.20 -12.13
N VAL A 151 -63.70 -12.66 -12.68
CA VAL A 151 -63.58 -11.26 -13.09
C VAL A 151 -63.02 -11.21 -14.51
N GLY A 152 -63.76 -10.60 -15.44
CA GLY A 152 -63.32 -10.43 -16.83
C GLY A 152 -62.49 -9.17 -17.00
N ILE A 153 -61.24 -9.30 -17.44
CA ILE A 153 -60.29 -8.17 -17.59
C ILE A 153 -59.46 -8.36 -18.87
N PRO A 154 -59.15 -7.31 -19.65
CA PRO A 154 -58.31 -7.41 -20.83
C PRO A 154 -56.92 -8.00 -20.53
N LYS A 155 -56.42 -8.88 -21.41
CA LYS A 155 -55.12 -9.56 -21.26
C LYS A 155 -53.94 -8.61 -21.06
N GLU A 156 -54.00 -7.43 -21.66
CA GLU A 156 -52.97 -6.38 -21.53
C GLU A 156 -52.79 -5.91 -20.08
N HIS A 157 -53.87 -5.90 -19.29
CA HIS A 157 -53.86 -5.50 -17.88
C HIS A 157 -53.45 -6.63 -16.94
N HIS A 158 -53.53 -7.90 -17.35
CA HIS A 158 -53.16 -9.06 -16.52
C HIS A 158 -51.72 -8.94 -16.00
N ARG A 159 -50.79 -8.42 -16.81
CA ARG A 159 -49.38 -8.22 -16.40
C ARG A 159 -49.22 -7.21 -15.25
N PHE A 160 -50.13 -6.25 -15.11
CA PHE A 160 -50.11 -5.24 -14.04
C PHE A 160 -50.79 -5.73 -12.76
N VAL A 161 -51.75 -6.67 -12.87
CA VAL A 161 -52.28 -7.46 -11.73
C VAL A 161 -51.21 -8.42 -11.19
N ILE A 162 -50.42 -9.05 -12.08
CA ILE A 162 -49.28 -9.91 -11.71
C ILE A 162 -48.17 -9.09 -11.02
N GLY A 163 -47.82 -7.94 -11.60
CA GLY A 163 -46.68 -7.13 -11.17
C GLY A 163 -45.34 -7.71 -11.61
N LYS A 164 -44.23 -7.12 -11.15
CA LYS A 164 -42.89 -7.68 -11.41
C LYS A 164 -42.75 -8.98 -10.63
N ASN A 165 -42.29 -10.05 -11.29
CA ASN A 165 -42.07 -11.39 -10.71
C ASN A 165 -43.27 -12.02 -9.97
N GLY A 166 -44.50 -11.52 -10.13
CA GLY A 166 -45.68 -11.97 -9.40
C GLY A 166 -45.87 -11.33 -8.01
N GLU A 167 -45.04 -10.35 -7.64
CA GLU A 167 -45.02 -9.70 -6.32
C GLU A 167 -46.38 -9.08 -5.95
N LYS A 168 -47.01 -8.33 -6.87
CA LYS A 168 -48.31 -7.67 -6.62
C LYS A 168 -49.46 -8.68 -6.53
N LEU A 169 -49.40 -9.79 -7.27
CA LEU A 169 -50.36 -10.89 -7.15
C LEU A 169 -50.24 -11.60 -5.80
N GLN A 170 -49.01 -11.85 -5.33
CA GLN A 170 -48.77 -12.43 -4.00
C GLN A 170 -49.22 -11.49 -2.88
N GLU A 171 -49.03 -10.17 -3.03
CA GLU A 171 -49.55 -9.15 -2.13
C GLU A 171 -51.10 -9.17 -2.10
N LEU A 172 -51.76 -9.21 -3.25
CA LEU A 172 -53.22 -9.32 -3.39
C LEU A 172 -53.77 -10.61 -2.74
N GLU A 173 -53.17 -11.78 -3.02
CA GLU A 173 -53.55 -13.06 -2.39
C GLU A 173 -53.33 -13.07 -0.87
N LEU A 174 -52.29 -12.36 -0.38
CA LEU A 174 -51.99 -12.25 1.04
C LEU A 174 -52.98 -11.33 1.77
N LYS A 175 -53.22 -10.13 1.24
CA LYS A 175 -54.11 -9.11 1.83
C LYS A 175 -55.57 -9.53 1.86
N THR A 176 -56.05 -10.12 0.77
CA THR A 176 -57.46 -10.54 0.63
C THR A 176 -57.72 -11.93 1.22
N ALA A 177 -56.66 -12.67 1.59
CA ALA A 177 -56.70 -14.08 1.95
C ALA A 177 -57.34 -15.01 0.89
N THR A 178 -57.40 -14.56 -0.37
CA THR A 178 -57.91 -15.35 -1.51
C THR A 178 -56.78 -16.01 -2.30
N LYS A 179 -57.17 -16.88 -3.23
CA LYS A 179 -56.31 -17.45 -4.28
C LYS A 179 -56.82 -16.97 -5.64
N ILE A 180 -55.95 -16.33 -6.42
CA ILE A 180 -56.26 -15.55 -7.63
C ILE A 180 -55.56 -16.21 -8.82
N GLN A 181 -56.28 -17.08 -9.52
CA GLN A 181 -55.77 -17.80 -10.68
C GLN A 181 -56.00 -17.00 -11.96
N ILE A 182 -54.92 -16.41 -12.48
CA ILE A 182 -54.87 -15.72 -13.77
C ILE A 182 -54.55 -16.75 -14.88
N PRO A 183 -55.29 -16.76 -16.01
CA PRO A 183 -55.00 -17.65 -17.13
C PRO A 183 -53.66 -17.32 -17.80
N ARG A 184 -53.07 -18.29 -18.52
CA ARG A 184 -51.82 -18.07 -19.28
C ARG A 184 -52.09 -17.19 -20.52
N PRO A 185 -51.11 -16.46 -21.06
CA PRO A 185 -51.32 -15.56 -22.21
C PRO A 185 -51.96 -16.26 -23.43
N ASP A 186 -51.59 -17.52 -23.64
CA ASP A 186 -52.00 -18.36 -24.78
C ASP A 186 -53.42 -18.96 -24.62
N ASP A 187 -53.98 -18.95 -23.40
CA ASP A 187 -55.32 -19.45 -23.10
C ASP A 187 -56.39 -18.43 -23.57
N PRO A 188 -57.42 -18.81 -24.35
CA PRO A 188 -58.41 -17.86 -24.85
C PRO A 188 -59.29 -17.19 -23.79
N SER A 189 -59.23 -17.62 -22.51
CA SER A 189 -59.99 -17.02 -21.42
C SER A 189 -59.48 -15.61 -21.02
N ASN A 190 -60.38 -14.63 -21.03
CA ASN A 190 -60.16 -13.31 -20.42
C ASN A 190 -60.63 -13.24 -18.94
N GLN A 191 -60.94 -14.37 -18.32
CA GLN A 191 -61.49 -14.43 -16.95
C GLN A 191 -60.45 -14.88 -15.93
N ILE A 192 -60.17 -14.03 -14.95
CA ILE A 192 -59.42 -14.36 -13.73
C ILE A 192 -60.38 -15.07 -12.76
N LYS A 193 -59.96 -16.18 -12.17
CA LYS A 193 -60.73 -16.93 -11.16
C LYS A 193 -60.22 -16.61 -9.75
N ILE A 194 -61.10 -16.17 -8.88
CA ILE A 194 -60.79 -15.85 -7.48
C ILE A 194 -61.54 -16.85 -6.58
N SER A 195 -60.86 -17.39 -5.57
CA SER A 195 -61.44 -18.34 -4.59
C SER A 195 -60.99 -18.01 -3.17
N GLY A 196 -61.88 -18.11 -2.19
CA GLY A 196 -61.58 -17.75 -0.80
C GLY A 196 -62.85 -17.57 0.05
N THR A 197 -62.74 -16.82 1.15
CA THR A 197 -63.92 -16.41 1.95
C THR A 197 -64.74 -15.37 1.17
N LYS A 198 -66.05 -15.27 1.44
CA LYS A 198 -66.95 -14.38 0.69
C LYS A 198 -66.47 -12.91 0.68
N GLU A 199 -66.09 -12.38 1.83
CA GLU A 199 -65.57 -11.01 1.93
C GLU A 199 -64.26 -10.79 1.17
N GLY A 200 -63.31 -11.72 1.31
CA GLY A 200 -62.01 -11.64 0.63
C GLY A 200 -62.18 -11.61 -0.88
N LEU A 201 -63.17 -12.35 -1.38
CA LEU A 201 -63.53 -12.44 -2.79
C LEU A 201 -64.05 -11.11 -3.36
N GLU A 202 -64.92 -10.42 -2.63
CA GLU A 202 -65.44 -9.12 -3.03
C GLU A 202 -64.35 -8.02 -2.98
N LYS A 203 -63.50 -8.03 -1.93
CA LYS A 203 -62.33 -7.15 -1.80
C LYS A 203 -61.32 -7.36 -2.94
N ALA A 204 -60.94 -8.61 -3.23
CA ALA A 204 -60.05 -8.96 -4.34
C ALA A 204 -60.64 -8.54 -5.70
N LYS A 205 -61.93 -8.79 -5.94
CA LYS A 205 -62.61 -8.37 -7.16
C LYS A 205 -62.58 -6.85 -7.34
N HIS A 206 -62.75 -6.08 -6.26
CA HIS A 206 -62.72 -4.62 -6.31
C HIS A 206 -61.31 -4.08 -6.63
N GLU A 207 -60.28 -4.50 -5.89
CA GLU A 207 -58.90 -4.03 -6.10
C GLU A 207 -58.37 -4.34 -7.51
N ILE A 208 -58.64 -5.55 -8.03
CA ILE A 208 -58.19 -5.96 -9.37
C ILE A 208 -58.90 -5.13 -10.46
N LEU A 209 -60.19 -4.79 -10.29
CA LEU A 209 -60.90 -3.89 -11.20
C LEU A 209 -60.36 -2.45 -11.15
N LEU A 210 -60.02 -1.95 -9.95
CA LEU A 210 -59.41 -0.63 -9.76
C LEU A 210 -58.07 -0.52 -10.51
N ILE A 211 -57.24 -1.58 -10.45
CA ILE A 211 -55.96 -1.65 -11.17
C ILE A 211 -56.15 -1.59 -12.70
N SER A 212 -57.20 -2.20 -13.25
CA SER A 212 -57.54 -2.04 -14.67
C SER A 212 -57.89 -0.58 -14.98
N ALA A 213 -58.85 -0.01 -14.25
CA ALA A 213 -59.37 1.33 -14.49
C ALA A 213 -58.32 2.45 -14.32
N GLU A 214 -57.24 2.20 -13.58
CA GLU A 214 -56.07 3.10 -13.52
C GLU A 214 -55.21 3.02 -14.79
N GLN A 215 -55.02 1.82 -15.38
CA GLN A 215 -54.25 1.68 -16.62
C GLN A 215 -55.04 2.12 -17.86
N ASP A 216 -56.37 1.95 -17.88
CA ASP A 216 -57.27 2.44 -18.94
C ASP A 216 -57.15 3.95 -19.23
N LYS A 217 -56.55 4.74 -18.32
CA LYS A 217 -56.29 6.18 -18.48
C LYS A 217 -54.99 6.51 -19.24
N ARG A 218 -54.06 5.56 -19.36
CA ARG A 218 -52.72 5.77 -19.94
C ARG A 218 -52.66 5.25 -21.37
N ALA A 219 -52.22 6.09 -22.30
CA ALA A 219 -52.10 5.73 -23.71
C ALA A 219 -50.63 5.53 -24.12
N VAL A 220 -50.45 4.64 -25.11
CA VAL A 220 -49.19 4.47 -25.83
C VAL A 220 -49.52 4.42 -27.33
N GLU A 221 -49.26 5.51 -28.05
CA GLU A 221 -49.37 5.52 -29.52
C GLU A 221 -47.97 5.37 -30.13
N ARG A 222 -47.91 4.76 -31.32
CA ARG A 222 -46.69 4.66 -32.12
C ARG A 222 -46.92 5.29 -33.48
N VAL A 223 -46.08 6.26 -33.83
CA VAL A 223 -46.13 6.95 -35.12
C VAL A 223 -44.98 6.43 -35.98
N ASN A 224 -45.31 5.77 -37.09
CA ASN A 224 -44.31 5.27 -38.03
C ASN A 224 -43.87 6.40 -38.96
N ILE A 225 -42.61 6.83 -38.88
CA ILE A 225 -42.04 7.91 -39.67
C ILE A 225 -40.66 7.50 -40.20
N ASP A 226 -40.39 7.79 -41.47
CA ASP A 226 -39.11 7.47 -42.10
C ASP A 226 -37.93 8.10 -41.33
N LYS A 227 -36.90 7.29 -41.06
CA LYS A 227 -35.71 7.65 -40.28
C LYS A 227 -35.04 8.95 -40.75
N VAL A 228 -35.16 9.24 -42.06
CA VAL A 228 -34.69 10.46 -42.73
C VAL A 228 -35.22 11.75 -42.08
N TYR A 229 -36.43 11.74 -41.52
CA TYR A 229 -37.07 12.93 -40.95
C TYR A 229 -36.95 13.01 -39.42
N HIS A 230 -36.39 11.99 -38.76
CA HIS A 230 -36.20 11.99 -37.31
C HIS A 230 -35.37 13.20 -36.81
N PRO A 231 -34.28 13.65 -37.48
CA PRO A 231 -33.53 14.85 -37.06
C PRO A 231 -34.34 16.14 -37.07
N PHE A 232 -35.31 16.28 -37.99
CA PHE A 232 -36.20 17.45 -38.04
C PHE A 232 -37.30 17.40 -36.98
N ILE A 233 -37.69 16.20 -36.53
CA ILE A 233 -38.67 16.01 -35.46
C ILE A 233 -38.02 16.22 -34.09
N THR A 234 -36.77 15.76 -33.88
CA THR A 234 -36.02 16.10 -32.66
C THR A 234 -35.64 17.57 -32.61
N GLY A 235 -35.30 18.17 -33.76
CA GLY A 235 -34.66 19.48 -33.85
C GLY A 235 -33.21 19.45 -33.33
N ALA A 236 -32.52 20.59 -33.47
CA ALA A 236 -31.16 20.75 -32.96
C ALA A 236 -31.10 20.53 -31.44
N TYR A 237 -30.14 19.73 -30.97
CA TYR A 237 -29.96 19.35 -29.57
C TYR A 237 -31.19 18.73 -28.88
N ASN A 238 -32.13 18.18 -29.67
CA ASN A 238 -33.47 17.73 -29.23
C ASN A 238 -34.41 18.85 -28.72
N LYS A 239 -34.13 20.13 -29.02
CA LYS A 239 -34.95 21.28 -28.58
C LYS A 239 -36.43 21.12 -28.94
N LEU A 240 -36.73 20.77 -30.19
CA LEU A 240 -38.10 20.65 -30.68
C LEU A 240 -38.86 19.53 -29.94
N VAL A 241 -38.24 18.36 -29.73
CA VAL A 241 -38.85 17.30 -28.89
C VAL A 241 -38.99 17.74 -27.42
N GLY A 242 -38.05 18.51 -26.88
CA GLY A 242 -38.15 19.10 -25.55
C GLY A 242 -39.36 20.03 -25.40
N GLU A 243 -39.55 20.94 -26.36
CA GLU A 243 -40.68 21.84 -26.47
C GLU A 243 -42.00 21.06 -26.61
N MET A 244 -42.09 20.08 -27.52
CA MET A 244 -43.27 19.21 -27.65
C MET A 244 -43.59 18.46 -26.35
N MET A 245 -42.58 17.94 -25.63
CA MET A 245 -42.77 17.25 -24.36
C MET A 245 -43.21 18.21 -23.23
N GLN A 246 -42.76 19.46 -23.26
CA GLN A 246 -43.13 20.49 -22.28
C GLN A 246 -44.54 21.05 -22.53
N GLU A 247 -44.94 21.25 -23.79
CA GLU A 247 -46.28 21.72 -24.16
C GLU A 247 -47.36 20.64 -24.00
N THR A 248 -47.06 19.39 -24.36
CA THR A 248 -48.07 18.32 -24.37
C THR A 248 -48.10 17.48 -23.09
N GLY A 249 -47.04 17.49 -22.28
CA GLY A 249 -46.88 16.59 -21.13
C GLY A 249 -46.63 15.12 -21.50
N ALA A 250 -46.85 14.71 -22.75
CA ALA A 250 -46.59 13.35 -23.22
C ALA A 250 -45.09 13.12 -23.42
N ARG A 251 -44.59 11.96 -22.98
CA ARG A 251 -43.19 11.57 -23.18
C ARG A 251 -43.00 10.99 -24.58
N VAL A 252 -42.38 11.77 -25.46
CA VAL A 252 -41.96 11.36 -26.80
C VAL A 252 -40.63 10.61 -26.72
N ASN A 253 -40.53 9.46 -27.40
CA ASN A 253 -39.31 8.66 -27.48
C ASN A 253 -38.96 8.35 -28.94
N VAL A 254 -38.02 9.10 -29.50
CA VAL A 254 -37.49 8.91 -30.85
C VAL A 254 -36.34 7.89 -30.79
N PRO A 255 -36.29 6.87 -31.67
CA PRO A 255 -35.17 5.92 -31.71
C PRO A 255 -33.83 6.61 -31.99
N PRO A 256 -32.72 6.26 -31.31
CA PRO A 256 -31.39 6.77 -31.65
C PRO A 256 -31.01 6.40 -33.09
N PRO A 257 -30.22 7.23 -33.81
CA PRO A 257 -29.88 6.98 -35.22
C PRO A 257 -29.09 5.68 -35.45
N SER A 258 -28.47 5.11 -34.41
CA SER A 258 -27.84 3.79 -34.44
C SER A 258 -28.82 2.61 -34.52
N VAL A 259 -30.12 2.84 -34.28
CA VAL A 259 -31.16 1.81 -34.26
C VAL A 259 -32.04 1.93 -35.50
N ASN A 260 -32.18 0.84 -36.26
CA ASN A 260 -33.04 0.80 -37.45
C ASN A 260 -34.51 0.55 -37.09
N LYS A 261 -35.13 1.54 -36.44
CA LYS A 261 -36.57 1.60 -36.15
C LYS A 261 -37.15 2.92 -36.61
N THR A 262 -38.28 2.87 -37.31
CA THR A 262 -39.05 4.03 -37.80
C THR A 262 -40.20 4.42 -36.87
N GLU A 263 -40.53 3.58 -35.89
CA GLU A 263 -41.54 3.85 -34.86
C GLU A 263 -41.04 4.85 -33.82
N ILE A 264 -41.62 6.06 -33.80
CA ILE A 264 -41.56 6.98 -32.67
C ILE A 264 -42.65 6.56 -31.67
N VAL A 265 -42.29 6.35 -30.40
CA VAL A 265 -43.21 5.88 -29.36
C VAL A 265 -43.56 7.03 -28.42
N ILE A 266 -44.84 7.26 -28.18
CA ILE A 266 -45.35 8.38 -27.39
C ILE A 266 -46.17 7.81 -26.24
N THR A 267 -45.79 8.12 -24.99
CA THR A 267 -46.40 7.57 -23.78
C THR A 267 -46.86 8.68 -22.84
N GLY A 268 -48.12 8.65 -22.39
CA GLY A 268 -48.68 9.68 -21.51
C GLY A 268 -50.16 9.46 -21.22
N GLU A 269 -50.87 10.52 -20.84
CA GLU A 269 -52.33 10.48 -20.75
C GLU A 269 -52.95 10.51 -22.16
N LYS A 270 -54.15 9.94 -22.30
CA LYS A 270 -54.78 9.71 -23.61
C LYS A 270 -54.90 10.97 -24.49
N GLU A 271 -55.20 12.10 -23.88
CA GLU A 271 -55.38 13.38 -24.58
C GLU A 271 -54.03 14.02 -24.94
N GLN A 272 -53.07 14.00 -24.00
CA GLN A 272 -51.69 14.45 -24.19
C GLN A 272 -50.99 13.73 -25.35
N VAL A 273 -51.14 12.40 -25.42
CA VAL A 273 -50.57 11.57 -26.49
C VAL A 273 -51.16 11.95 -27.85
N ALA A 274 -52.47 12.13 -27.94
CA ALA A 274 -53.14 12.52 -29.20
C ALA A 274 -52.69 13.90 -29.72
N LEU A 275 -52.42 14.86 -28.82
CA LEU A 275 -51.88 16.16 -29.17
C LEU A 275 -50.44 16.06 -29.71
N ALA A 276 -49.55 15.35 -29.01
CA ALA A 276 -48.17 15.13 -29.44
C ALA A 276 -48.09 14.39 -30.79
N VAL A 277 -48.94 13.38 -30.98
CA VAL A 277 -49.11 12.65 -32.25
C VAL A 277 -49.47 13.58 -33.40
N THR A 278 -50.45 14.46 -33.21
CA THR A 278 -50.89 15.43 -34.23
C THR A 278 -49.78 16.43 -34.57
N MET A 279 -49.07 16.93 -33.56
CA MET A 279 -47.96 17.87 -33.72
C MET A 279 -46.79 17.24 -34.51
N ILE A 280 -46.40 16.02 -34.17
CA ILE A 280 -45.33 15.27 -34.87
C ILE A 280 -45.74 14.95 -36.33
N LYS A 281 -46.99 14.55 -36.58
CA LYS A 281 -47.52 14.32 -37.94
C LYS A 281 -47.50 15.60 -38.78
N LYS A 282 -47.84 16.76 -38.19
CA LYS A 282 -47.79 18.08 -38.87
C LYS A 282 -46.37 18.45 -39.30
N VAL A 283 -45.39 18.34 -38.39
CA VAL A 283 -43.97 18.64 -38.69
C VAL A 283 -43.41 17.73 -39.79
N TYR A 284 -43.76 16.43 -39.77
CA TYR A 284 -43.39 15.49 -40.82
C TYR A 284 -43.96 15.88 -42.18
N GLU A 285 -45.25 16.20 -42.29
CA GLU A 285 -45.86 16.59 -43.56
C GLU A 285 -45.28 17.89 -44.13
N GLU A 286 -44.98 18.86 -43.27
CA GLU A 286 -44.39 20.15 -43.68
C GLU A 286 -42.98 19.95 -44.26
N LYS A 287 -42.09 19.27 -43.53
CA LYS A 287 -40.72 19.03 -44.00
C LYS A 287 -40.64 17.99 -45.13
N LYS A 288 -41.63 17.10 -45.27
CA LYS A 288 -41.76 16.21 -46.44
C LYS A 288 -42.13 16.94 -47.73
N LYS A 289 -42.81 18.09 -47.66
CA LYS A 289 -43.13 18.94 -48.82
C LYS A 289 -41.97 19.87 -49.21
N ASN A 290 -41.19 20.33 -48.23
CA ASN A 290 -40.21 21.42 -48.43
C ASN A 290 -38.73 20.97 -48.54
N ALA A 291 -38.39 19.70 -48.27
CA ALA A 291 -37.01 19.22 -48.29
C ALA A 291 -36.55 18.74 -49.67
N THR A 292 -35.47 19.34 -50.18
CA THR A 292 -34.68 18.85 -51.33
C THR A 292 -33.36 18.23 -50.86
N THR A 293 -32.64 17.53 -51.76
CA THR A 293 -31.43 16.77 -51.40
C THR A 293 -30.27 17.01 -52.36
N ILE A 294 -29.07 17.23 -51.83
CA ILE A 294 -27.81 17.38 -52.59
C ILE A 294 -26.80 16.34 -52.08
N ALA A 295 -26.09 15.66 -52.99
CA ALA A 295 -24.96 14.80 -52.66
C ALA A 295 -23.63 15.57 -52.80
N VAL A 296 -22.68 15.28 -51.91
CA VAL A 296 -21.40 16.00 -51.76
C VAL A 296 -20.30 14.98 -51.53
N GLU A 297 -19.21 15.04 -52.32
CA GLU A 297 -18.05 14.18 -52.11
C GLU A 297 -17.10 14.79 -51.07
N VAL A 298 -16.80 14.00 -50.03
CA VAL A 298 -15.89 14.34 -48.93
C VAL A 298 -15.08 13.09 -48.60
N LYS A 299 -13.76 13.22 -48.38
CA LYS A 299 -12.93 12.02 -48.12
C LYS A 299 -13.35 11.33 -46.82
N LYS A 300 -13.35 10.00 -46.81
CA LYS A 300 -13.78 9.18 -45.66
C LYS A 300 -13.00 9.48 -44.37
N SER A 301 -11.74 9.92 -44.48
CA SER A 301 -10.93 10.40 -43.34
C SER A 301 -11.43 11.72 -42.73
N GLN A 302 -12.06 12.59 -43.53
CA GLN A 302 -12.61 13.88 -43.10
C GLN A 302 -14.00 13.75 -42.47
N HIS A 303 -14.75 12.67 -42.75
CA HIS A 303 -16.07 12.41 -42.16
C HIS A 303 -16.06 12.50 -40.61
N LYS A 304 -14.97 12.07 -39.96
CA LYS A 304 -14.72 12.20 -38.51
C LYS A 304 -14.98 13.62 -37.98
N TYR A 305 -14.52 14.64 -38.70
CA TYR A 305 -14.59 16.05 -38.29
C TYR A 305 -15.93 16.70 -38.68
N VAL A 306 -16.56 16.27 -39.77
CA VAL A 306 -17.91 16.69 -40.16
C VAL A 306 -18.97 16.15 -39.18
N ILE A 307 -18.79 14.93 -38.64
CA ILE A 307 -19.60 14.42 -37.53
C ILE A 307 -19.29 15.19 -36.24
N GLY A 308 -18.01 15.30 -35.90
CA GLY A 308 -17.53 15.89 -34.65
C GLY A 308 -17.79 15.01 -33.41
N PRO A 309 -17.26 15.40 -32.24
CA PRO A 309 -17.46 14.65 -31.00
C PRO A 309 -18.95 14.53 -30.67
N LYS A 310 -19.43 13.29 -30.49
CA LYS A 310 -20.86 12.95 -30.23
C LYS A 310 -21.86 13.44 -31.29
N GLY A 311 -21.42 13.87 -32.47
CA GLY A 311 -22.31 14.46 -33.49
C GLY A 311 -22.57 15.96 -33.32
N ASN A 312 -21.87 16.66 -32.42
CA ASN A 312 -22.11 18.08 -32.17
C ASN A 312 -21.97 18.97 -33.42
N THR A 313 -21.05 18.67 -34.34
CA THR A 313 -20.89 19.47 -35.58
C THR A 313 -22.13 19.35 -36.48
N LEU A 314 -22.77 18.17 -36.53
CA LEU A 314 -24.02 17.97 -37.27
C LEU A 314 -25.19 18.73 -36.62
N GLN A 315 -25.22 18.79 -35.29
CA GLN A 315 -26.21 19.57 -34.52
C GLN A 315 -26.01 21.08 -34.71
N GLU A 316 -24.77 21.56 -34.75
CA GLU A 316 -24.41 22.96 -35.03
C GLU A 316 -24.85 23.38 -36.45
N ILE A 317 -24.57 22.55 -37.46
CA ILE A 317 -25.01 22.80 -38.85
C ILE A 317 -26.54 22.76 -38.94
N LEU A 318 -27.20 21.80 -38.30
CA LEU A 318 -28.67 21.70 -38.25
C LEU A 318 -29.30 22.92 -37.56
N GLU A 319 -28.69 23.45 -36.49
CA GLU A 319 -29.16 24.64 -35.78
C GLU A 319 -29.04 25.92 -36.61
N LYS A 320 -27.88 26.13 -37.25
CA LYS A 320 -27.61 27.33 -38.05
C LYS A 320 -28.35 27.34 -39.37
N THR A 321 -28.33 26.22 -40.08
CA THR A 321 -28.77 26.14 -41.48
C THR A 321 -30.12 25.46 -41.66
N GLY A 322 -30.64 24.74 -40.65
CA GLY A 322 -31.86 23.95 -40.81
C GLY A 322 -31.73 22.78 -41.80
N VAL A 323 -30.50 22.37 -42.15
CA VAL A 323 -30.20 21.27 -43.07
C VAL A 323 -29.72 20.05 -42.26
N SER A 324 -30.32 18.89 -42.54
CA SER A 324 -29.85 17.61 -42.01
C SER A 324 -28.71 17.05 -42.87
N VAL A 325 -27.57 16.78 -42.25
CA VAL A 325 -26.38 16.20 -42.89
C VAL A 325 -26.34 14.69 -42.61
N GLU A 326 -26.56 13.88 -43.64
CA GLU A 326 -26.55 12.42 -43.59
C GLU A 326 -25.20 11.89 -44.11
N ILE A 327 -24.45 11.21 -43.24
CA ILE A 327 -23.13 10.66 -43.55
C ILE A 327 -23.22 9.13 -43.57
N PRO A 328 -22.67 8.45 -44.60
CA PRO A 328 -22.75 7.00 -44.72
C PRO A 328 -22.04 6.29 -43.54
N PRO A 329 -22.51 5.09 -43.12
CA PRO A 329 -21.88 4.32 -42.04
C PRO A 329 -20.39 4.05 -42.31
N SER A 330 -19.59 3.98 -41.24
CA SER A 330 -18.15 3.75 -41.31
C SER A 330 -17.73 2.47 -42.03
N ASP A 331 -18.62 1.48 -42.11
CA ASP A 331 -18.41 0.20 -42.80
C ASP A 331 -18.64 0.28 -44.31
N SER A 332 -19.27 1.35 -44.81
CA SER A 332 -19.50 1.59 -46.24
C SER A 332 -18.26 2.18 -46.92
N SER A 333 -18.06 1.86 -48.21
CA SER A 333 -17.03 2.48 -49.06
C SER A 333 -17.43 3.85 -49.63
N SER A 334 -18.65 4.32 -49.37
CA SER A 334 -19.18 5.59 -49.89
C SER A 334 -18.49 6.82 -49.28
N GLU A 335 -18.01 7.71 -50.15
CA GLU A 335 -17.49 9.06 -49.82
C GLU A 335 -18.54 10.16 -50.07
N THR A 336 -19.82 9.80 -50.30
CA THR A 336 -20.90 10.74 -50.60
C THR A 336 -21.70 11.08 -49.34
N VAL A 337 -21.55 12.31 -48.85
CA VAL A 337 -22.41 12.92 -47.81
C VAL A 337 -23.67 13.47 -48.48
N ILE A 338 -24.84 13.31 -47.85
CA ILE A 338 -26.12 13.80 -48.37
C ILE A 338 -26.64 14.93 -47.48
N LEU A 339 -26.78 16.12 -48.06
CA LEU A 339 -27.43 17.28 -47.44
C LEU A 339 -28.93 17.24 -47.77
N ARG A 340 -29.80 17.33 -46.77
CA ARG A 340 -31.26 17.38 -46.96
C ARG A 340 -31.84 18.61 -46.25
N GLY A 341 -32.62 19.45 -46.94
CA GLY A 341 -33.17 20.67 -46.34
C GLY A 341 -33.87 21.59 -47.33
N GLU A 342 -34.14 22.83 -46.90
CA GLU A 342 -34.73 23.87 -47.76
C GLU A 342 -33.69 24.35 -48.81
N PRO A 343 -34.08 24.54 -50.09
CA PRO A 343 -33.15 24.79 -51.19
C PRO A 343 -32.28 26.03 -50.96
N ASP A 344 -32.85 27.11 -50.42
CA ASP A 344 -32.17 28.38 -50.17
C ASP A 344 -31.06 28.27 -49.09
N ARG A 345 -31.15 27.25 -48.22
CA ARG A 345 -30.21 27.03 -47.10
C ARG A 345 -29.15 25.97 -47.40
N LEU A 346 -29.39 25.08 -48.37
CA LEU A 346 -28.45 24.02 -48.75
C LEU A 346 -27.08 24.57 -49.18
N GLY A 347 -27.03 25.74 -49.84
CA GLY A 347 -25.77 26.40 -50.20
C GLY A 347 -24.92 26.81 -48.99
N GLN A 348 -25.56 27.28 -47.91
CA GLN A 348 -24.87 27.67 -46.67
C GLN A 348 -24.36 26.42 -45.93
N ALA A 349 -25.18 25.37 -45.85
CA ALA A 349 -24.78 24.09 -45.26
C ALA A 349 -23.62 23.43 -46.03
N LEU A 350 -23.60 23.53 -47.36
CA LEU A 350 -22.48 23.07 -48.19
C LEU A 350 -21.17 23.79 -47.85
N THR A 351 -21.21 25.11 -47.66
CA THR A 351 -20.05 25.91 -47.25
C THR A 351 -19.59 25.54 -45.83
N GLU A 352 -20.49 25.41 -44.85
CA GLU A 352 -20.10 24.98 -43.50
C GLU A 352 -19.53 23.55 -43.49
N VAL A 353 -20.11 22.60 -44.22
CA VAL A 353 -19.60 21.22 -44.31
C VAL A 353 -18.19 21.18 -44.89
N TYR A 354 -17.91 21.90 -45.99
CA TYR A 354 -16.54 21.97 -46.54
C TYR A 354 -15.57 22.71 -45.62
N ALA A 355 -16.00 23.78 -44.94
CA ALA A 355 -15.16 24.49 -43.98
C ALA A 355 -14.80 23.62 -42.77
N LYS A 356 -15.75 22.85 -42.23
CA LYS A 356 -15.51 21.90 -41.12
C LYS A 356 -14.66 20.71 -41.58
N ALA A 357 -14.93 20.13 -42.76
CA ALA A 357 -14.16 19.01 -43.33
C ALA A 357 -12.67 19.35 -43.55
N ASN A 358 -12.38 20.59 -43.97
CA ASN A 358 -11.01 21.07 -44.23
C ASN A 358 -10.36 21.78 -43.02
N SER A 359 -11.03 21.83 -41.87
CA SER A 359 -10.50 22.48 -40.66
C SER A 359 -9.40 21.67 -39.96
N TYR A 360 -9.38 20.34 -40.15
CA TYR A 360 -8.37 19.43 -39.62
C TYR A 360 -7.73 18.61 -40.75
N THR A 361 -6.43 18.38 -40.66
CA THR A 361 -5.66 17.50 -41.54
C THR A 361 -4.78 16.55 -40.73
N VAL A 362 -4.50 15.39 -41.33
CA VAL A 362 -3.47 14.47 -40.87
C VAL A 362 -2.30 14.56 -41.85
N SER A 363 -1.09 14.82 -41.35
CA SER A 363 0.16 14.63 -42.10
C SER A 363 1.07 13.61 -41.41
N SER A 364 2.14 13.19 -42.09
CA SER A 364 3.06 12.18 -41.57
C SER A 364 4.50 12.54 -41.91
N VAL A 365 5.36 12.60 -40.90
CA VAL A 365 6.81 12.85 -41.06
C VAL A 365 7.56 11.53 -41.04
N SER A 366 8.46 11.32 -42.01
CA SER A 366 9.38 10.19 -42.01
C SER A 366 10.47 10.40 -40.95
N ALA A 367 10.55 9.51 -39.98
CA ALA A 367 11.47 9.63 -38.86
C ALA A 367 11.80 8.24 -38.28
N PRO A 368 13.06 7.80 -38.30
CA PRO A 368 13.45 6.49 -37.76
C PRO A 368 12.97 6.28 -36.32
N SER A 369 12.32 5.15 -36.08
CA SER A 369 11.75 4.69 -34.81
C SER A 369 12.70 4.81 -33.62
N TRP A 370 13.99 4.57 -33.82
CA TRP A 370 15.00 4.74 -32.76
C TRP A 370 15.26 6.21 -32.36
N LEU A 371 15.02 7.16 -33.28
CA LEU A 371 15.11 8.60 -33.03
C LEU A 371 13.87 9.18 -32.34
N HIS A 372 12.71 8.50 -32.36
CA HIS A 372 11.48 8.97 -31.71
C HIS A 372 11.73 9.38 -30.24
N ARG A 373 12.53 8.59 -29.51
CA ARG A 373 12.94 8.90 -28.12
C ARG A 373 13.68 10.23 -27.97
N PHE A 374 14.49 10.62 -28.95
CA PHE A 374 15.27 11.86 -28.94
C PHE A 374 14.44 13.07 -29.44
N ILE A 375 13.55 12.84 -30.41
CA ILE A 375 12.56 13.82 -30.90
C ILE A 375 11.58 14.20 -29.78
N ILE A 376 11.08 13.21 -29.03
CA ILE A 376 10.25 13.42 -27.83
C ILE A 376 11.05 14.12 -26.72
N GLY A 377 12.30 13.70 -26.51
CA GLY A 377 13.23 14.27 -25.54
C GLY A 377 13.06 13.74 -24.11
N LYS A 378 14.01 14.09 -23.22
CA LYS A 378 14.00 13.64 -21.82
C LYS A 378 12.71 14.11 -21.12
N LYS A 379 11.93 13.18 -20.58
CA LYS A 379 10.58 13.41 -20.01
C LYS A 379 9.59 14.12 -20.97
N GLY A 380 9.78 13.98 -22.29
CA GLY A 380 8.93 14.65 -23.27
C GLY A 380 9.21 16.15 -23.47
N GLN A 381 10.35 16.68 -23.00
CA GLN A 381 10.61 18.13 -22.99
C GLN A 381 10.58 18.79 -24.39
N ASN A 382 10.96 18.09 -25.45
CA ASN A 382 10.92 18.66 -26.81
C ASN A 382 9.48 18.62 -27.36
N LEU A 383 8.79 17.48 -27.20
CA LEU A 383 7.37 17.36 -27.54
C LEU A 383 6.50 18.36 -26.76
N ALA A 384 6.84 18.61 -25.50
CA ALA A 384 6.17 19.57 -24.63
C ALA A 384 6.37 21.03 -25.10
N LYS A 385 7.54 21.41 -25.64
CA LYS A 385 7.72 22.74 -26.24
C LYS A 385 6.83 22.92 -27.47
N ILE A 386 6.80 21.93 -28.34
CA ILE A 386 6.01 21.95 -29.59
C ILE A 386 4.51 22.01 -29.27
N THR A 387 4.02 21.17 -28.35
CA THR A 387 2.60 21.18 -27.91
C THR A 387 2.24 22.35 -26.98
N GLN A 388 3.22 22.99 -26.32
CA GLN A 388 3.01 24.26 -25.59
C GLN A 388 2.86 25.45 -26.55
N GLN A 389 3.53 25.43 -27.71
CA GLN A 389 3.32 26.40 -28.78
C GLN A 389 2.00 26.14 -29.53
N MET A 390 1.72 24.88 -29.87
CA MET A 390 0.56 24.47 -30.69
C MET A 390 -0.30 23.40 -29.98
N PRO A 391 -1.10 23.77 -28.94
CA PRO A 391 -1.87 22.81 -28.14
C PRO A 391 -3.06 22.16 -28.88
N LYS A 392 -3.31 22.52 -30.13
CA LYS A 392 -4.34 21.93 -30.99
C LYS A 392 -3.82 20.82 -31.91
N VAL A 393 -2.49 20.65 -32.02
CA VAL A 393 -1.88 19.59 -32.82
C VAL A 393 -1.60 18.39 -31.92
N HIS A 394 -2.25 17.27 -32.24
CA HIS A 394 -1.91 15.97 -31.69
C HIS A 394 -0.74 15.37 -32.48
N ILE A 395 0.21 14.79 -31.76
CA ILE A 395 1.44 14.21 -32.31
C ILE A 395 1.51 12.79 -31.78
N GLU A 396 1.34 11.82 -32.68
CA GLU A 396 1.26 10.40 -32.37
C GLU A 396 2.52 9.68 -32.88
N PHE A 397 3.07 8.81 -32.03
CA PHE A 397 4.27 8.03 -32.31
C PHE A 397 3.89 6.55 -32.28
N THR A 398 3.69 5.95 -33.45
CA THR A 398 3.40 4.52 -33.61
C THR A 398 4.67 3.70 -33.35
N GLU A 399 4.75 3.03 -32.20
CA GLU A 399 5.88 2.18 -31.83
C GLU A 399 6.11 1.08 -32.87
N GLY A 400 7.28 1.09 -33.53
CA GLY A 400 7.67 0.12 -34.56
C GLY A 400 7.51 0.59 -36.01
N GLU A 401 6.95 1.78 -36.26
CA GLU A 401 6.91 2.38 -37.60
C GLU A 401 7.86 3.59 -37.69
N ASP A 402 8.60 3.73 -38.80
CA ASP A 402 9.53 4.86 -39.02
C ASP A 402 8.81 6.15 -39.48
N LYS A 403 7.65 6.44 -38.88
CA LYS A 403 6.81 7.61 -39.17
C LYS A 403 6.24 8.22 -37.89
N ILE A 404 5.93 9.52 -37.93
CA ILE A 404 5.23 10.26 -36.87
C ILE A 404 3.97 10.85 -37.48
N THR A 405 2.80 10.63 -36.88
CA THR A 405 1.51 11.14 -37.36
C THR A 405 1.14 12.46 -36.65
N LEU A 406 0.66 13.44 -37.43
CA LEU A 406 0.33 14.78 -36.97
C LEU A 406 -1.15 15.07 -37.30
N GLU A 407 -2.04 15.06 -36.30
CA GLU A 407 -3.48 15.37 -36.46
C GLU A 407 -3.78 16.74 -35.84
N GLY A 408 -4.25 17.71 -36.63
CA GLY A 408 -4.55 19.04 -36.10
C GLY A 408 -5.02 20.04 -37.15
N PRO A 409 -5.15 21.33 -36.78
CA PRO A 409 -5.48 22.40 -37.71
C PRO A 409 -4.43 22.53 -38.82
N THR A 410 -4.89 22.79 -40.05
CA THR A 410 -4.04 22.81 -41.26
C THR A 410 -2.77 23.67 -41.15
N LYS A 411 -2.90 24.88 -40.62
CA LYS A 411 -1.78 25.82 -40.43
C LYS A 411 -0.79 25.33 -39.38
N ASP A 412 -1.31 24.93 -38.22
CA ASP A 412 -0.53 24.48 -37.07
C ASP A 412 0.25 23.19 -37.40
N VAL A 413 -0.38 22.23 -38.09
CA VAL A 413 0.24 20.97 -38.53
C VAL A 413 1.41 21.20 -39.48
N GLN A 414 1.30 22.12 -40.43
CA GLN A 414 2.39 22.45 -41.36
C GLN A 414 3.60 23.05 -40.64
N MET A 415 3.39 23.92 -39.65
CA MET A 415 4.48 24.47 -38.83
C MET A 415 5.13 23.40 -37.96
N VAL A 416 4.34 22.54 -37.31
CA VAL A 416 4.84 21.43 -36.48
C VAL A 416 5.61 20.41 -37.33
N GLN A 417 5.14 20.10 -38.54
CA GLN A 417 5.83 19.25 -39.50
C GLN A 417 7.23 19.78 -39.83
N GLY A 418 7.34 21.05 -40.24
CA GLY A 418 8.64 21.67 -40.54
C GLY A 418 9.60 21.70 -39.35
N GLN A 419 9.09 21.98 -38.14
CA GLN A 419 9.91 21.90 -36.91
C GLN A 419 10.44 20.49 -36.65
N ILE A 420 9.59 19.46 -36.79
CA ILE A 420 9.99 18.06 -36.57
C ILE A 420 10.97 17.58 -37.65
N GLU A 421 10.76 17.91 -38.93
CA GLU A 421 11.65 17.54 -40.04
C GLU A 421 13.06 18.12 -39.88
N VAL A 422 13.18 19.38 -39.41
CA VAL A 422 14.48 19.99 -39.07
C VAL A 422 15.14 19.28 -37.88
N ILE A 423 14.38 18.95 -36.83
CA ILE A 423 14.90 18.21 -35.66
C ILE A 423 15.35 16.79 -36.05
N VAL A 424 14.58 16.08 -36.88
CA VAL A 424 14.94 14.75 -37.42
C VAL A 424 16.26 14.84 -38.19
N THR A 425 16.38 15.83 -39.08
CA THR A 425 17.55 15.99 -39.95
C THR A 425 18.80 16.36 -39.16
N ASP A 426 18.69 17.21 -38.14
CA ASP A 426 19.81 17.51 -37.24
C ASP A 426 20.24 16.30 -36.39
N LEU A 427 19.27 15.52 -35.88
CA LEU A 427 19.57 14.31 -35.10
C LEU A 427 20.21 13.20 -35.94
N VAL A 428 19.74 12.97 -37.18
CA VAL A 428 20.34 12.00 -38.12
C VAL A 428 21.79 12.34 -38.45
N ASN A 429 22.14 13.63 -38.53
CA ASN A 429 23.51 14.07 -38.83
C ASN A 429 24.45 14.05 -37.60
N ARG A 430 23.92 14.00 -36.38
CA ARG A 430 24.72 14.08 -35.13
C ARG A 430 24.82 12.76 -34.35
N MET A 431 23.85 11.86 -34.49
CA MET A 431 23.81 10.61 -33.72
C MET A 431 23.97 9.40 -34.63
N ASP A 432 24.87 8.51 -34.23
CA ASP A 432 25.02 7.18 -34.82
C ASP A 432 24.64 6.11 -33.79
N PHE A 433 24.35 4.90 -34.27
CA PHE A 433 24.19 3.73 -33.41
C PHE A 433 24.92 2.53 -33.98
N THR A 434 25.46 1.71 -33.10
CA THR A 434 26.14 0.47 -33.51
C THR A 434 25.79 -0.67 -32.58
N GLU A 435 25.60 -1.84 -33.16
CA GLU A 435 25.25 -3.08 -32.46
C GLU A 435 26.47 -4.01 -32.34
N ILE A 436 26.50 -4.78 -31.24
CA ILE A 436 27.55 -5.75 -30.89
C ILE A 436 26.87 -7.02 -30.38
N SER A 437 27.25 -8.19 -30.91
CA SER A 437 26.78 -9.48 -30.40
C SER A 437 27.70 -9.98 -29.29
N VAL A 438 27.15 -10.20 -28.09
CA VAL A 438 27.83 -10.81 -26.93
C VAL A 438 26.88 -11.80 -26.26
N ASP A 439 27.38 -12.97 -25.85
CA ASP A 439 26.58 -13.98 -25.14
C ASP A 439 25.96 -13.41 -23.84
N PRO A 440 24.63 -13.56 -23.62
CA PRO A 440 23.93 -13.10 -22.42
C PRO A 440 24.58 -13.47 -21.08
N LYS A 441 25.34 -14.57 -21.01
CA LYS A 441 26.12 -14.95 -19.80
C LYS A 441 27.07 -13.85 -19.32
N PHE A 442 27.57 -13.00 -20.22
CA PHE A 442 28.48 -11.90 -19.89
C PHE A 442 27.76 -10.57 -19.64
N HIS A 443 26.47 -10.43 -19.95
CA HIS A 443 25.74 -9.16 -19.83
C HIS A 443 25.74 -8.63 -18.38
N ARG A 444 25.48 -9.49 -17.39
CA ARG A 444 25.60 -9.15 -15.96
C ARG A 444 27.00 -8.68 -15.53
N HIS A 445 28.05 -9.09 -16.24
CA HIS A 445 29.43 -8.72 -15.93
C HIS A 445 29.89 -7.44 -16.66
N LEU A 446 29.43 -7.24 -17.90
CA LEU A 446 29.58 -5.97 -18.64
C LEU A 446 28.88 -4.82 -17.91
N ILE A 447 27.67 -5.07 -17.38
CA ILE A 447 26.94 -4.14 -16.50
C ILE A 447 27.78 -3.84 -15.23
N GLY A 448 28.27 -4.91 -14.59
CA GLY A 448 29.03 -4.84 -13.34
C GLY A 448 28.13 -4.64 -12.11
N LYS A 449 28.72 -4.76 -10.91
CA LYS A 449 28.00 -4.59 -9.64
C LYS A 449 27.37 -3.19 -9.59
N GLY A 450 26.04 -3.10 -9.56
CA GLY A 450 25.30 -1.83 -9.55
C GLY A 450 25.38 -1.00 -10.84
N GLY A 451 25.78 -1.59 -11.97
CA GLY A 451 25.91 -0.86 -13.24
C GLY A 451 27.16 0.02 -13.36
N VAL A 452 28.08 -0.02 -12.38
CA VAL A 452 29.23 0.90 -12.31
C VAL A 452 30.12 0.84 -13.54
N ASN A 453 30.34 -0.34 -14.14
CA ASN A 453 31.23 -0.44 -15.30
C ASN A 453 30.57 0.10 -16.58
N ILE A 454 29.28 -0.18 -16.80
CA ILE A 454 28.54 0.38 -17.95
C ILE A 454 28.34 1.88 -17.81
N ASN A 455 28.12 2.39 -16.59
CA ASN A 455 28.02 3.82 -16.33
C ASN A 455 29.38 4.52 -16.55
N ARG A 456 30.50 3.93 -16.13
CA ARG A 456 31.85 4.45 -16.42
C ARG A 456 32.09 4.62 -17.92
N ILE A 457 31.77 3.60 -18.73
CA ILE A 457 31.93 3.63 -20.19
C ILE A 457 31.00 4.69 -20.82
N LYS A 458 29.76 4.79 -20.33
CA LYS A 458 28.75 5.77 -20.75
C LYS A 458 29.09 7.22 -20.38
N GLU A 459 29.73 7.46 -19.25
CA GLU A 459 30.16 8.80 -18.82
C GLU A 459 31.45 9.22 -19.53
N LEU A 460 32.41 8.31 -19.68
CA LEU A 460 33.69 8.55 -20.36
C LEU A 460 33.51 8.88 -21.84
N HIS A 461 32.78 8.03 -22.58
CA HIS A 461 32.56 8.15 -24.03
C HIS A 461 31.25 8.88 -24.40
N LYS A 462 30.48 9.34 -23.40
CA LYS A 462 29.17 10.01 -23.53
C LYS A 462 28.04 9.20 -24.20
N VAL A 463 28.24 7.90 -24.46
CA VAL A 463 27.28 7.05 -25.18
C VAL A 463 26.22 6.38 -24.30
N SER A 464 25.01 6.23 -24.83
CA SER A 464 23.92 5.45 -24.26
C SER A 464 24.01 3.98 -24.68
N VAL A 465 24.78 3.16 -23.95
CA VAL A 465 24.74 1.70 -24.09
C VAL A 465 23.41 1.15 -23.54
N ARG A 466 22.66 0.41 -24.37
CA ARG A 466 21.52 -0.42 -23.97
C ARG A 466 21.91 -1.89 -24.04
N ILE A 467 21.73 -2.60 -22.93
CA ILE A 467 21.82 -4.06 -22.84
C ILE A 467 20.39 -4.57 -22.61
N PRO A 468 19.89 -5.55 -23.38
CA PRO A 468 18.56 -6.12 -23.18
C PRO A 468 18.48 -6.86 -21.84
N PRO A 469 17.31 -6.92 -21.18
CA PRO A 469 17.16 -7.66 -19.93
C PRO A 469 17.27 -9.18 -20.16
N ASP A 470 17.77 -9.90 -19.15
CA ASP A 470 18.02 -11.37 -19.17
C ASP A 470 16.81 -12.22 -19.68
N ASN A 471 15.59 -11.68 -19.63
CA ASN A 471 14.35 -12.33 -20.07
C ASN A 471 14.24 -12.48 -21.61
N GLU A 472 14.84 -11.60 -22.40
CA GLU A 472 14.64 -11.55 -23.86
C GLU A 472 15.64 -12.39 -24.67
N LYS A 473 16.70 -12.92 -24.02
CA LYS A 473 17.75 -13.77 -24.62
C LYS A 473 18.50 -13.19 -25.84
N SER A 474 18.25 -11.95 -26.23
CA SER A 474 18.97 -11.28 -27.32
C SER A 474 20.46 -11.19 -27.00
N THR A 475 21.32 -11.58 -27.95
CA THR A 475 22.78 -11.40 -27.83
C THR A 475 23.22 -9.96 -28.13
N VAL A 476 22.31 -9.10 -28.59
CA VAL A 476 22.64 -7.81 -29.19
C VAL A 476 22.65 -6.69 -28.15
N ILE A 477 23.81 -6.07 -27.96
CA ILE A 477 24.01 -4.84 -27.20
C ILE A 477 24.03 -3.67 -28.20
N ARG A 478 23.24 -2.63 -27.95
CA ARG A 478 23.12 -1.46 -28.83
C ARG A 478 23.74 -0.24 -28.16
N ILE A 479 24.65 0.43 -28.86
CA ILE A 479 25.31 1.67 -28.42
C ILE A 479 24.75 2.82 -29.25
N GLU A 480 24.27 3.88 -28.60
CA GLU A 480 23.73 5.10 -29.24
C GLU A 480 24.53 6.33 -28.77
N GLY A 481 24.95 7.23 -29.66
CA GLY A 481 25.60 8.47 -29.26
C GLY A 481 26.37 9.19 -30.37
N ASP A 482 27.35 10.01 -29.98
CA ASP A 482 28.26 10.69 -30.91
C ASP A 482 29.09 9.63 -31.69
N PRO A 483 29.24 9.72 -33.03
CA PRO A 483 29.87 8.68 -33.84
C PRO A 483 31.27 8.23 -33.39
N GLN A 484 32.07 9.17 -32.86
CA GLN A 484 33.40 8.87 -32.31
C GLN A 484 33.31 8.06 -31.01
N GLY A 485 32.47 8.49 -30.06
CA GLY A 485 32.28 7.79 -28.78
C GLY A 485 31.64 6.41 -28.95
N VAL A 486 30.79 6.22 -29.97
CA VAL A 486 30.21 4.91 -30.31
C VAL A 486 31.29 3.92 -30.76
N GLN A 487 32.29 4.37 -31.53
CA GLN A 487 33.41 3.53 -31.95
C GLN A 487 34.38 3.21 -30.80
N GLU A 488 34.70 4.18 -29.94
CA GLU A 488 35.59 3.97 -28.80
C GLU A 488 34.96 3.06 -27.72
N ALA A 489 33.70 3.28 -27.37
CA ALA A 489 32.97 2.40 -26.44
C ALA A 489 32.77 1.00 -27.01
N LYS A 490 32.56 0.84 -28.33
CA LYS A 490 32.52 -0.46 -29.00
C LYS A 490 33.84 -1.23 -28.85
N LYS A 491 34.97 -0.53 -28.96
CA LYS A 491 36.29 -1.12 -28.76
C LYS A 491 36.50 -1.57 -27.30
N GLU A 492 36.20 -0.71 -26.32
CA GLU A 492 36.38 -1.05 -24.89
C GLU A 492 35.47 -2.22 -24.45
N LEU A 493 34.22 -2.28 -24.90
CA LEU A 493 33.29 -3.38 -24.60
C LEU A 493 33.73 -4.71 -25.24
N LEU A 494 34.29 -4.68 -26.45
CA LEU A 494 34.79 -5.87 -27.14
C LEU A 494 36.10 -6.38 -26.50
N GLU A 495 36.99 -5.48 -26.07
CA GLU A 495 38.21 -5.83 -25.34
C GLU A 495 37.90 -6.41 -23.94
N LEU A 496 36.92 -5.83 -23.22
CA LEU A 496 36.39 -6.40 -21.98
C LEU A 496 35.80 -7.80 -22.18
N THR A 497 35.06 -8.02 -23.27
CA THR A 497 34.49 -9.33 -23.61
C THR A 497 35.58 -10.36 -23.85
N SER A 498 36.58 -10.05 -24.68
CA SER A 498 37.70 -10.96 -24.96
C SER A 498 38.54 -11.30 -23.72
N ARG A 499 38.67 -10.36 -22.77
CA ARG A 499 39.30 -10.63 -21.47
C ARG A 499 38.53 -11.68 -20.66
N MET A 500 37.21 -11.69 -20.72
CA MET A 500 36.35 -12.65 -20.00
C MET A 500 36.27 -14.04 -20.64
N GLU A 501 36.48 -14.17 -21.94
CA GLU A 501 36.53 -15.48 -22.64
C GLU A 501 37.70 -16.37 -22.19
N ASN A 502 38.67 -15.82 -21.44
CA ASN A 502 39.85 -16.52 -20.93
C ASN A 502 39.64 -17.23 -19.58
N GLU A 503 38.46 -17.14 -18.96
CA GLU A 503 38.11 -17.95 -17.79
C GLU A 503 37.97 -19.44 -18.13
N ARG A 504 38.50 -20.33 -17.28
CA ARG A 504 38.30 -21.78 -17.36
C ARG A 504 37.74 -22.31 -16.04
N THR A 505 36.82 -23.25 -16.13
CA THR A 505 36.39 -24.07 -14.98
C THR A 505 37.15 -25.41 -15.02
N LYS A 506 37.64 -25.87 -13.87
CA LYS A 506 38.35 -27.14 -13.68
C LYS A 506 37.78 -27.83 -12.45
N ASP A 507 37.26 -29.04 -12.63
CA ASP A 507 36.64 -29.81 -11.55
C ASP A 507 37.69 -30.65 -10.80
N MET A 508 37.47 -30.86 -9.51
CA MET A 508 38.30 -31.67 -8.63
C MET A 508 37.46 -32.60 -7.78
N ILE A 509 37.87 -33.86 -7.67
CA ILE A 509 37.26 -34.84 -6.77
C ILE A 509 37.94 -34.74 -5.40
N ILE A 510 37.14 -34.48 -4.36
CA ILE A 510 37.52 -34.44 -2.94
C ILE A 510 36.39 -35.11 -2.17
N GLU A 511 36.68 -36.14 -1.37
CA GLU A 511 35.63 -36.82 -0.58
C GLU A 511 34.87 -35.87 0.35
N GLN A 512 33.53 -35.99 0.40
CA GLN A 512 32.63 -35.17 1.20
C GLN A 512 33.04 -35.09 2.68
N ARG A 513 33.64 -36.18 3.22
CA ARG A 513 34.15 -36.24 4.61
C ARG A 513 35.16 -35.13 4.93
N PHE A 514 35.89 -34.63 3.93
CA PHE A 514 36.89 -33.58 4.09
C PHE A 514 36.37 -32.18 3.77
N HIS A 515 35.23 -32.00 3.08
CA HIS A 515 34.72 -30.67 2.67
C HIS A 515 34.60 -29.71 3.87
N ARG A 516 33.94 -30.16 4.95
CA ARG A 516 33.77 -29.40 6.19
C ARG A 516 35.09 -29.08 6.90
N ALA A 517 36.13 -29.91 6.73
CA ALA A 517 37.45 -29.69 7.31
C ALA A 517 38.32 -28.72 6.47
N ILE A 518 38.12 -28.70 5.15
CA ILE A 518 38.79 -27.79 4.21
C ILE A 518 38.18 -26.39 4.28
N ILE A 519 36.86 -26.29 4.46
CA ILE A 519 36.16 -25.03 4.71
C ILE A 519 36.54 -24.49 6.11
N GLY A 520 36.43 -25.33 7.15
CA GLY A 520 36.68 -24.93 8.54
C GLY A 520 35.48 -24.22 9.19
N GLN A 521 35.51 -24.09 10.53
CA GLN A 521 34.31 -23.77 11.34
C GLN A 521 33.66 -22.40 11.05
N LYS A 522 34.39 -21.45 10.45
CA LYS A 522 33.86 -20.17 9.93
C LYS A 522 34.37 -19.85 8.52
N GLY A 523 34.71 -20.87 7.72
CA GLY A 523 35.34 -20.68 6.41
C GLY A 523 36.81 -20.25 6.47
N GLU A 524 37.47 -20.42 7.61
CA GLU A 524 38.82 -19.89 7.89
C GLU A 524 39.92 -20.49 7.01
N LYS A 525 39.95 -21.82 6.82
CA LYS A 525 40.93 -22.48 5.96
C LYS A 525 40.69 -22.19 4.48
N ILE A 526 39.42 -22.15 4.04
CA ILE A 526 39.12 -21.75 2.66
C ILE A 526 39.36 -20.25 2.42
N LYS A 527 39.25 -19.41 3.45
CA LYS A 527 39.66 -18.01 3.38
C LYS A 527 41.18 -17.89 3.15
N GLU A 528 42.01 -18.67 3.84
CA GLU A 528 43.47 -18.68 3.57
C GLU A 528 43.82 -19.07 2.12
N VAL A 529 43.09 -20.03 1.52
CA VAL A 529 43.24 -20.38 0.10
C VAL A 529 42.81 -19.21 -0.80
N ARG A 530 41.69 -18.56 -0.47
CA ARG A 530 41.11 -17.45 -1.23
C ARG A 530 41.94 -16.16 -1.15
N ASP A 531 42.52 -15.87 -0.01
CA ASP A 531 43.42 -14.74 0.20
C ASP A 531 44.76 -14.94 -0.56
N LYS A 532 45.13 -16.20 -0.86
CA LYS A 532 46.29 -16.56 -1.70
C LYS A 532 46.00 -16.63 -3.20
N PHE A 533 44.76 -16.90 -3.60
CA PHE A 533 44.30 -16.98 -5.00
C PHE A 533 43.00 -16.19 -5.20
N PRO A 534 43.03 -14.85 -5.13
CA PRO A 534 41.82 -14.02 -5.10
C PRO A 534 41.02 -14.06 -6.42
N GLU A 535 41.66 -14.41 -7.53
CA GLU A 535 41.02 -14.57 -8.85
C GLU A 535 40.38 -15.96 -9.07
N VAL A 536 40.51 -16.89 -8.11
CA VAL A 536 39.94 -18.24 -8.20
C VAL A 536 38.71 -18.38 -7.29
N ILE A 537 37.56 -18.61 -7.91
CA ILE A 537 36.30 -18.93 -7.23
C ILE A 537 36.26 -20.46 -7.02
N ILE A 538 36.16 -20.86 -5.76
CA ILE A 538 36.11 -22.25 -5.32
C ILE A 538 34.67 -22.56 -4.90
N ASN A 539 33.97 -23.39 -5.69
CA ASN A 539 32.59 -23.77 -5.44
C ASN A 539 32.51 -25.19 -4.87
N PHE A 540 32.03 -25.32 -3.63
CA PHE A 540 31.74 -26.60 -3.01
C PHE A 540 30.26 -26.95 -3.25
N PRO A 541 29.92 -28.22 -3.53
CA PRO A 541 28.53 -28.64 -3.71
C PRO A 541 27.78 -28.62 -2.37
N ASP A 542 26.46 -28.50 -2.44
CA ASP A 542 25.60 -28.50 -1.25
C ASP A 542 25.72 -29.85 -0.50
N PRO A 543 25.85 -29.88 0.84
CA PRO A 543 25.90 -31.13 1.61
C PRO A 543 24.72 -32.09 1.33
N ALA A 544 23.55 -31.59 0.92
CA ALA A 544 22.41 -32.40 0.52
C ALA A 544 22.64 -33.21 -0.77
N GLN A 545 23.49 -32.73 -1.70
CA GLN A 545 23.73 -33.38 -3.00
C GLN A 545 24.77 -34.50 -2.98
N LYS A 546 25.44 -34.77 -1.84
CA LYS A 546 26.40 -35.89 -1.65
C LYS A 546 27.43 -36.06 -2.78
N SER A 547 27.84 -34.96 -3.39
CA SER A 547 28.73 -34.96 -4.56
C SER A 547 30.16 -34.63 -4.12
N ASP A 548 31.13 -35.44 -4.53
CA ASP A 548 32.55 -35.21 -4.20
C ASP A 548 33.25 -34.18 -5.12
N ILE A 549 32.50 -33.52 -6.01
CA ILE A 549 33.04 -32.65 -7.06
C ILE A 549 33.05 -31.18 -6.60
N VAL A 550 34.25 -30.64 -6.38
CA VAL A 550 34.51 -29.22 -6.09
C VAL A 550 34.99 -28.53 -7.36
N GLN A 551 34.37 -27.40 -7.73
CA GLN A 551 34.69 -26.70 -8.98
C GLN A 551 35.59 -25.50 -8.73
N LEU A 552 36.65 -25.34 -9.53
CA LEU A 552 37.52 -24.17 -9.53
C LEU A 552 37.27 -23.36 -10.81
N ARG A 553 36.86 -22.10 -10.69
CA ARG A 553 36.73 -21.18 -11.83
C ARG A 553 37.66 -19.98 -11.68
N GLY A 554 38.33 -19.60 -12.76
CA GLY A 554 39.18 -18.41 -12.81
C GLY A 554 40.12 -18.45 -14.02
N PRO A 555 41.16 -17.62 -14.05
CA PRO A 555 42.18 -17.69 -15.09
C PRO A 555 42.99 -18.99 -14.98
N ARG A 556 43.25 -19.63 -16.13
CA ARG A 556 43.85 -20.98 -16.24
C ARG A 556 45.10 -21.17 -15.37
N ASN A 557 45.97 -20.17 -15.32
CA ASN A 557 47.25 -20.23 -14.61
C ASN A 557 47.10 -20.20 -13.08
N GLU A 558 46.02 -19.62 -12.55
CA GLU A 558 45.74 -19.56 -11.10
C GLU A 558 44.97 -20.80 -10.65
N VAL A 559 43.96 -21.21 -11.42
CA VAL A 559 43.17 -22.43 -11.20
C VAL A 559 44.06 -23.67 -11.07
N GLU A 560 45.12 -23.78 -11.87
CA GLU A 560 46.09 -24.87 -11.79
C GLU A 560 46.96 -24.84 -10.52
N LYS A 561 47.33 -23.65 -10.02
CA LYS A 561 48.07 -23.50 -8.75
C LYS A 561 47.18 -23.82 -7.55
N CYS A 562 45.97 -23.27 -7.52
CA CYS A 562 44.97 -23.51 -6.49
C CYS A 562 44.62 -25.01 -6.41
N SER A 563 44.47 -25.68 -7.56
CA SER A 563 44.21 -27.12 -7.65
C SER A 563 45.29 -27.95 -6.95
N LYS A 564 46.58 -27.67 -7.22
CA LYS A 564 47.71 -28.34 -6.54
C LYS A 564 47.79 -28.02 -5.05
N PHE A 565 47.46 -26.78 -4.65
CA PHE A 565 47.45 -26.39 -3.24
C PHE A 565 46.35 -27.13 -2.45
N MET A 566 45.14 -27.23 -3.00
CA MET A 566 44.05 -27.99 -2.38
C MET A 566 44.36 -29.49 -2.30
N GLN A 567 44.96 -30.09 -3.33
CA GLN A 567 45.41 -31.50 -3.28
C GLN A 567 46.39 -31.75 -2.12
N LYS A 568 47.33 -30.82 -1.87
CA LYS A 568 48.27 -30.94 -0.75
C LYS A 568 47.57 -30.93 0.62
N ILE A 569 46.56 -30.06 0.79
CA ILE A 569 45.76 -30.00 2.03
C ILE A 569 44.95 -31.29 2.23
N VAL A 570 44.39 -31.88 1.17
CA VAL A 570 43.65 -33.16 1.24
C VAL A 570 44.55 -34.33 1.66
N ALA A 571 45.80 -34.37 1.15
CA ALA A 571 46.78 -35.37 1.55
C ALA A 571 47.13 -35.25 3.05
N GLU A 572 47.45 -34.04 3.52
CA GLU A 572 47.78 -33.78 4.94
C GLU A 572 46.60 -34.16 5.88
N MET A 573 45.35 -33.83 5.50
CA MET A 573 44.16 -34.23 6.27
C MET A 573 43.98 -35.76 6.33
N THR A 574 44.43 -36.49 5.31
CA THR A 574 44.34 -37.95 5.25
C THR A 574 45.36 -38.61 6.20
N GLU A 575 46.59 -38.13 6.26
CA GLU A 575 47.62 -38.63 7.21
C GLU A 575 47.25 -38.40 8.69
N ASN A 576 46.49 -37.33 8.97
CA ASN A 576 46.00 -37.02 10.33
C ASN A 576 44.84 -37.92 10.80
N SER A 577 44.34 -38.84 9.96
CA SER A 577 43.11 -39.61 10.19
C SER A 577 43.36 -41.09 10.57
N PHE A 578 44.34 -41.38 11.42
CA PHE A 578 44.66 -42.75 11.87
C PHE A 578 43.77 -43.17 13.06
N SER A 579 43.30 -44.41 13.09
CA SER A 579 42.45 -44.94 14.18
C SER A 579 42.99 -46.22 14.81
N LEU A 580 42.86 -46.36 16.13
CA LEU A 580 43.36 -47.47 16.94
C LEU A 580 42.33 -47.86 18.01
N SER A 581 42.04 -49.16 18.13
CA SER A 581 41.03 -49.69 19.06
C SER A 581 41.65 -50.32 20.32
N VAL A 582 41.04 -50.09 21.48
CA VAL A 582 41.55 -50.53 22.80
C VAL A 582 40.49 -51.33 23.57
N PRO A 583 40.78 -52.57 24.01
CA PRO A 583 39.87 -53.41 24.80
C PRO A 583 39.89 -53.04 26.29
N ILE A 584 38.73 -52.76 26.88
CA ILE A 584 38.57 -52.31 28.27
C ILE A 584 37.27 -52.90 28.86
N PHE A 585 37.34 -53.52 30.04
CA PHE A 585 36.18 -54.14 30.69
C PHE A 585 35.07 -53.15 31.05
N LYS A 586 33.81 -53.56 30.81
CA LYS A 586 32.59 -52.75 30.97
C LYS A 586 32.44 -52.06 32.34
N GLN A 587 32.96 -52.66 33.42
CA GLN A 587 32.89 -52.11 34.78
C GLN A 587 33.64 -50.77 34.94
N PHE A 588 34.75 -50.57 34.23
CA PHE A 588 35.59 -49.37 34.35
C PHE A 588 35.18 -48.23 33.40
N HIS A 589 34.28 -48.48 32.45
CA HIS A 589 33.82 -47.48 31.46
C HIS A 589 33.31 -46.21 32.13
N ARG A 590 32.49 -46.33 33.19
CA ARG A 590 31.95 -45.16 33.92
C ARG A 590 33.03 -44.32 34.62
N ASN A 591 34.13 -44.92 35.05
CA ASN A 591 35.23 -44.21 35.72
C ASN A 591 36.22 -43.58 34.71
N ILE A 592 36.43 -44.23 33.57
CA ILE A 592 37.24 -43.71 32.45
C ILE A 592 36.53 -42.53 31.78
N ILE A 593 35.19 -42.56 31.67
CA ILE A 593 34.38 -41.41 31.29
C ILE A 593 34.47 -40.31 32.37
N GLY A 594 34.26 -40.69 33.64
CA GLY A 594 34.22 -39.79 34.79
C GLY A 594 32.90 -39.02 34.92
N LYS A 595 32.64 -38.46 36.10
CA LYS A 595 31.42 -37.67 36.38
C LYS A 595 31.33 -36.49 35.39
N GLY A 596 30.29 -36.47 34.55
CA GLY A 596 30.09 -35.45 33.50
C GLY A 596 31.00 -35.58 32.25
N GLY A 597 31.64 -36.74 32.06
CA GLY A 597 32.61 -36.96 30.97
C GLY A 597 33.91 -36.18 31.17
N SER A 598 34.23 -35.76 32.39
CA SER A 598 35.37 -34.90 32.71
C SER A 598 36.72 -35.57 32.46
N ASN A 599 36.86 -36.85 32.80
CA ASN A 599 38.13 -37.58 32.69
C ASN A 599 38.45 -37.89 31.22
N ILE A 600 37.47 -38.41 30.47
CA ILE A 600 37.61 -38.62 29.02
C ILE A 600 37.82 -37.30 28.26
N LYS A 601 37.23 -36.17 28.70
CA LYS A 601 37.52 -34.83 28.14
C LYS A 601 38.98 -34.43 28.34
N LYS A 602 39.55 -34.59 29.55
CA LYS A 602 40.97 -34.29 29.81
C LYS A 602 41.90 -35.11 28.91
N ILE A 603 41.69 -36.42 28.80
CA ILE A 603 42.52 -37.28 27.93
C ILE A 603 42.40 -36.80 26.47
N ARG A 604 41.17 -36.59 25.97
CA ARG A 604 40.87 -36.08 24.62
C ARG A 604 41.53 -34.74 24.31
N GLU A 605 41.71 -33.90 25.32
CA GLU A 605 42.31 -32.57 25.26
C GLU A 605 43.86 -32.65 25.30
N GLU A 606 44.42 -33.31 26.33
CA GLU A 606 45.88 -33.55 26.48
C GLU A 606 46.49 -34.24 25.25
N THR A 607 45.84 -35.28 24.72
CA THR A 607 46.36 -36.00 23.55
C THR A 607 45.86 -35.46 22.23
N SER A 608 44.87 -34.56 22.21
CA SER A 608 44.24 -34.05 20.98
C SER A 608 43.77 -35.17 20.01
N THR A 609 43.23 -36.25 20.56
CA THR A 609 42.64 -37.38 19.80
C THR A 609 41.15 -37.49 20.07
N LYS A 610 40.37 -37.90 19.06
CA LYS A 610 38.93 -38.18 19.19
C LYS A 610 38.75 -39.60 19.72
N ILE A 611 38.31 -39.71 20.97
CA ILE A 611 38.04 -40.99 21.62
C ILE A 611 36.53 -41.25 21.58
N ASP A 612 36.12 -42.23 20.79
CA ASP A 612 34.73 -42.63 20.61
C ASP A 612 34.40 -43.85 21.48
N LEU A 613 33.36 -43.69 22.30
CA LEU A 613 32.84 -44.68 23.23
C LEU A 613 31.57 -45.33 22.63
N PRO A 614 31.38 -46.65 22.75
CA PRO A 614 30.13 -47.30 22.39
C PRO A 614 28.99 -46.90 23.33
N ALA A 615 27.75 -46.95 22.83
CA ALA A 615 26.55 -46.67 23.62
C ALA A 615 26.30 -47.74 24.70
N GLU A 616 25.72 -47.34 25.85
CA GLU A 616 25.60 -48.20 27.06
C GLU A 616 24.85 -49.53 26.84
N ASN A 617 24.02 -49.61 25.80
CA ASN A 617 23.24 -50.79 25.41
C ASN A 617 23.96 -51.76 24.44
N SER A 618 25.17 -51.43 23.96
CA SER A 618 25.98 -52.33 23.13
C SER A 618 26.97 -53.15 23.97
N ASN A 619 27.25 -54.39 23.58
CA ASN A 619 28.16 -55.30 24.28
C ASN A 619 29.61 -55.24 23.75
N SER A 620 29.97 -54.20 23.02
CA SER A 620 31.34 -53.98 22.52
C SER A 620 32.26 -53.42 23.60
N GLU A 621 33.22 -54.20 24.08
CA GLU A 621 34.23 -53.79 25.08
C GLU A 621 35.39 -52.96 24.49
N MET A 622 35.20 -52.40 23.29
CA MET A 622 36.24 -51.70 22.52
C MET A 622 35.98 -50.20 22.47
N ILE A 623 36.98 -49.39 22.85
CA ILE A 623 37.00 -47.94 22.64
C ILE A 623 37.86 -47.63 21.40
N VAL A 624 37.41 -46.72 20.53
CA VAL A 624 38.14 -46.33 19.30
C VAL A 624 38.76 -44.95 19.46
N ILE A 625 40.07 -44.84 19.23
CA ILE A 625 40.85 -43.60 19.34
C ILE A 625 41.30 -43.18 17.95
N THR A 626 40.92 -41.99 17.50
CA THR A 626 41.21 -41.46 16.15
C THR A 626 41.98 -40.14 16.21
N GLY A 627 43.03 -39.99 15.41
CA GLY A 627 43.85 -38.79 15.30
C GLY A 627 45.27 -39.08 14.79
N LYS A 628 46.26 -38.29 15.22
CA LYS A 628 47.68 -38.55 14.90
C LYS A 628 48.14 -39.86 15.55
N LYS A 629 48.86 -40.70 14.79
CA LYS A 629 49.32 -42.04 15.23
C LYS A 629 50.04 -42.03 16.58
N ALA A 630 51.02 -41.14 16.77
CA ALA A 630 51.76 -41.01 18.03
C ALA A 630 50.85 -40.65 19.22
N ASN A 631 49.88 -39.75 19.00
CA ASN A 631 48.96 -39.29 20.03
C ASN A 631 47.92 -40.38 20.41
N CYS A 632 47.54 -41.25 19.47
CA CYS A 632 46.64 -42.37 19.73
C CYS A 632 47.27 -43.39 20.69
N GLU A 633 48.58 -43.65 20.54
CA GLU A 633 49.35 -44.53 21.42
C GLU A 633 49.49 -43.94 22.84
N LEU A 634 49.69 -42.63 22.96
CA LEU A 634 49.69 -41.92 24.25
C LEU A 634 48.31 -41.98 24.95
N ALA A 635 47.23 -41.76 24.20
CA ALA A 635 45.86 -41.83 24.72
C ALA A 635 45.51 -43.25 25.23
N ARG A 636 45.85 -44.28 24.44
CA ARG A 636 45.76 -45.70 24.85
C ARG A 636 46.49 -45.95 26.16
N THR A 637 47.73 -45.47 26.28
CA THR A 637 48.57 -45.66 27.47
C THR A 637 47.97 -45.00 28.71
N ARG A 638 47.43 -43.76 28.58
CA ARG A 638 46.75 -43.05 29.68
C ARG A 638 45.48 -43.77 30.15
N ILE A 639 44.66 -44.29 29.24
CA ILE A 639 43.41 -45.00 29.61
C ILE A 639 43.73 -46.30 30.38
N LEU A 640 44.76 -47.04 29.96
CA LEU A 640 45.23 -48.25 30.65
C LEU A 640 45.85 -47.94 32.03
N ALA A 641 46.46 -46.77 32.22
CA ALA A 641 46.98 -46.34 33.53
C ALA A 641 45.83 -46.11 34.55
N ILE A 642 44.77 -45.40 34.14
CA ILE A 642 43.60 -45.12 35.00
C ILE A 642 42.89 -46.41 35.44
N GLN A 643 42.86 -47.44 34.58
CA GLN A 643 42.34 -48.76 34.94
C GLN A 643 43.16 -49.42 36.06
N LYS A 644 44.47 -49.12 36.18
CA LYS A 644 45.37 -49.69 37.18
C LYS A 644 45.30 -48.97 38.53
N GLU A 645 45.12 -47.65 38.53
CA GLU A 645 45.02 -46.84 39.76
C GLU A 645 43.78 -47.20 40.60
N LEU A 646 42.66 -47.51 39.94
CA LEU A 646 41.38 -47.84 40.57
C LEU A 646 41.37 -49.17 41.36
N ALA A 647 42.46 -49.95 41.32
CA ALA A 647 42.60 -51.19 42.09
C ALA A 647 43.01 -50.97 43.57
N ASN A 648 43.47 -49.77 43.95
CA ASN A 648 44.10 -49.50 45.26
C ASN A 648 43.16 -48.83 46.30
N ILE A 649 41.84 -48.99 46.19
CA ILE A 649 40.87 -48.35 47.09
C ILE A 649 40.58 -49.27 48.29
N SER A 650 40.62 -48.70 49.51
CA SER A 650 40.36 -49.40 50.77
C SER A 650 39.03 -48.97 51.42
N GLU A 651 38.47 -49.81 52.29
CA GLU A 651 37.19 -49.57 52.97
C GLU A 651 37.31 -49.81 54.49
N MET A 652 36.68 -48.96 55.30
CA MET A 652 36.67 -49.04 56.77
C MET A 652 35.30 -48.64 57.34
N GLU A 653 34.90 -49.23 58.48
CA GLU A 653 33.65 -48.91 59.18
C GLU A 653 33.86 -48.03 60.42
N VAL A 654 32.86 -47.20 60.74
CA VAL A 654 32.78 -46.36 61.96
C VAL A 654 31.37 -46.47 62.54
N SER A 655 31.23 -46.53 63.86
CA SER A 655 29.92 -46.55 64.51
C SER A 655 29.57 -45.17 65.08
N ILE A 656 28.38 -44.67 64.74
CA ILE A 656 27.84 -43.38 65.17
C ILE A 656 26.32 -43.54 65.42
N PRO A 657 25.77 -43.09 66.57
CA PRO A 657 24.35 -43.25 66.86
C PRO A 657 23.42 -42.61 65.82
N SER A 658 22.47 -43.37 65.32
CA SER A 658 21.46 -43.00 64.30
C SER A 658 20.68 -41.73 64.61
N LYS A 659 20.46 -41.41 65.90
CA LYS A 659 19.85 -40.12 66.33
C LYS A 659 20.64 -38.89 65.88
N LEU A 660 21.96 -39.01 65.65
CA LEU A 660 22.84 -37.92 65.23
C LEU A 660 23.08 -37.86 63.71
N HIS A 661 22.71 -38.89 62.94
CA HIS A 661 23.00 -38.96 61.49
C HIS A 661 22.45 -37.75 60.73
N ASN A 662 21.19 -37.36 60.99
CA ASN A 662 20.55 -36.21 60.33
C ASN A 662 21.26 -34.87 60.68
N SER A 663 21.75 -34.72 61.92
CA SER A 663 22.53 -33.56 62.37
C SER A 663 23.91 -33.48 61.70
N LEU A 664 24.62 -34.62 61.61
CA LEU A 664 25.96 -34.72 61.00
C LEU A 664 25.96 -34.57 59.48
N ILE A 665 24.93 -35.09 58.80
CA ILE A 665 24.73 -34.88 57.36
C ILE A 665 24.30 -33.41 57.12
N GLY A 666 23.35 -32.91 57.91
CA GLY A 666 22.78 -31.58 57.77
C GLY A 666 21.94 -31.42 56.49
N SER A 667 21.27 -30.29 56.35
CA SER A 667 20.18 -30.04 55.37
C SER A 667 20.52 -30.13 53.87
N LYS A 668 21.74 -30.54 53.50
CA LYS A 668 22.17 -30.90 52.13
C LYS A 668 23.52 -31.66 52.07
N GLY A 669 23.94 -32.31 53.15
CA GLY A 669 25.25 -32.98 53.22
C GLY A 669 26.44 -32.02 53.38
N ARG A 670 26.23 -30.83 53.97
CA ARG A 670 27.23 -29.73 53.94
C ARG A 670 28.48 -30.04 54.78
N PHE A 671 28.32 -30.59 55.99
CA PHE A 671 29.47 -30.94 56.85
C PHE A 671 30.22 -32.16 56.31
N VAL A 672 29.50 -33.18 55.81
CA VAL A 672 30.09 -34.34 55.13
C VAL A 672 30.91 -33.89 53.90
N ARG A 673 30.48 -32.85 53.17
CA ARG A 673 31.30 -32.26 52.09
C ARG A 673 32.57 -31.59 52.60
N SER A 674 32.54 -30.84 53.71
CA SER A 674 33.76 -30.26 54.30
C SER A 674 34.81 -31.34 54.59
N ILE A 675 34.39 -32.44 55.24
CA ILE A 675 35.28 -33.58 55.54
C ILE A 675 35.81 -34.25 54.25
N MET A 676 34.97 -34.37 53.21
CA MET A 676 35.39 -34.88 51.88
C MET A 676 36.27 -33.91 51.07
N GLU A 677 36.27 -32.63 51.42
CA GLU A 677 37.03 -31.56 50.75
C GLU A 677 38.37 -31.30 51.47
N GLU A 678 38.42 -31.54 52.78
CA GLU A 678 39.63 -31.57 53.62
C GLU A 678 40.42 -32.88 53.48
N CYS A 679 39.74 -34.04 53.44
CA CYS A 679 40.34 -35.37 53.23
C CYS A 679 40.12 -35.82 51.77
N GLY A 680 40.92 -35.23 50.87
CA GLY A 680 40.74 -35.13 49.40
C GLY A 680 40.77 -36.41 48.55
N GLY A 681 40.26 -37.53 49.05
CA GLY A 681 40.14 -38.80 48.35
C GLY A 681 39.06 -39.72 48.93
N VAL A 682 38.32 -39.27 49.95
CA VAL A 682 37.45 -40.11 50.77
C VAL A 682 35.97 -40.00 50.38
N HIS A 683 35.27 -41.13 50.39
CA HIS A 683 33.82 -41.24 50.20
C HIS A 683 33.17 -41.87 51.42
N ILE A 684 32.32 -41.08 52.10
CA ILE A 684 31.63 -41.44 53.34
C ILE A 684 30.17 -41.78 53.00
N HIS A 685 29.73 -42.98 53.36
CA HIS A 685 28.39 -43.47 53.08
C HIS A 685 27.65 -43.79 54.38
N PHE A 686 26.55 -43.06 54.59
CA PHE A 686 25.62 -43.28 55.70
C PHE A 686 24.51 -44.24 55.24
N PRO A 687 24.06 -45.17 56.09
CA PRO A 687 23.02 -46.11 55.77
C PRO A 687 21.67 -45.40 55.62
N THR A 688 20.73 -46.01 54.90
CA THR A 688 19.44 -45.37 54.56
C THR A 688 18.57 -45.18 55.82
N GLU A 689 17.86 -44.05 55.89
CA GLU A 689 16.98 -43.71 57.01
C GLU A 689 15.95 -44.82 57.28
N GLY A 690 15.73 -45.15 58.55
CA GLY A 690 14.86 -46.23 59.00
C GLY A 690 15.52 -47.61 59.16
N SER A 691 16.77 -47.79 58.71
CA SER A 691 17.49 -49.08 58.84
C SER A 691 17.90 -49.46 60.27
N GLY A 692 18.00 -48.51 61.20
CA GLY A 692 18.43 -48.75 62.58
C GLY A 692 19.90 -49.14 62.74
N ILE A 693 20.70 -49.05 61.67
CA ILE A 693 22.10 -49.46 61.64
C ILE A 693 22.99 -48.25 61.95
N ASP A 694 23.68 -48.27 63.09
CA ASP A 694 24.61 -47.21 63.51
C ASP A 694 25.97 -47.25 62.79
N LYS A 695 26.12 -48.04 61.71
CA LYS A 695 27.38 -48.17 60.94
C LYS A 695 27.45 -47.21 59.76
N VAL A 696 28.49 -46.37 59.73
CA VAL A 696 28.88 -45.52 58.59
C VAL A 696 30.10 -46.15 57.92
N THR A 697 30.13 -46.23 56.59
CA THR A 697 31.28 -46.78 55.84
C THR A 697 32.09 -45.68 55.16
N ILE A 698 33.41 -45.82 55.16
CA ILE A 698 34.36 -44.84 54.66
C ILE A 698 35.28 -45.55 53.66
N ARG A 699 35.28 -45.08 52.40
CA ARG A 699 36.05 -45.67 51.29
C ARG A 699 37.05 -44.66 50.74
N GLY A 700 38.30 -45.05 50.48
CA GLY A 700 39.32 -44.13 49.98
C GLY A 700 40.75 -44.68 50.07
N PRO A 701 41.77 -43.83 49.84
CA PRO A 701 43.16 -44.15 50.17
C PRO A 701 43.33 -44.28 51.69
N ALA A 702 44.03 -45.32 52.14
CA ALA A 702 44.03 -45.74 53.55
C ALA A 702 44.43 -44.62 54.54
N GLU A 703 45.41 -43.79 54.19
CA GLU A 703 45.94 -42.69 55.03
C GLU A 703 44.96 -41.53 55.25
N GLU A 704 43.93 -41.39 54.40
CA GLU A 704 42.91 -40.33 54.55
C GLU A 704 41.62 -40.85 55.17
N VAL A 705 41.28 -42.13 54.93
CA VAL A 705 40.14 -42.82 55.56
C VAL A 705 40.21 -42.73 57.09
N GLU A 706 41.41 -42.85 57.67
CA GLU A 706 41.63 -42.76 59.11
C GLU A 706 41.47 -41.32 59.66
N LYS A 707 41.92 -40.30 58.93
CA LYS A 707 41.71 -38.88 59.30
C LYS A 707 40.24 -38.50 59.27
N ALA A 708 39.53 -38.88 58.20
CA ALA A 708 38.11 -38.61 58.03
C ALA A 708 37.27 -39.26 59.16
N LYS A 709 37.63 -40.48 59.59
CA LYS A 709 37.06 -41.16 60.76
C LYS A 709 37.23 -40.37 62.06
N GLN A 710 38.41 -39.78 62.28
CA GLN A 710 38.71 -39.04 63.51
C GLN A 710 37.94 -37.70 63.58
N GLN A 711 37.85 -36.96 62.46
CA GLN A 711 37.06 -35.73 62.39
C GLN A 711 35.56 -35.97 62.63
N LEU A 712 35.00 -37.06 62.10
CA LEU A 712 33.56 -37.35 62.20
C LEU A 712 33.11 -37.70 63.62
N LEU A 713 33.99 -38.26 64.45
CA LEU A 713 33.72 -38.52 65.86
C LEU A 713 33.69 -37.22 66.68
N ALA A 714 34.68 -36.34 66.49
CA ALA A 714 34.74 -35.05 67.21
C ALA A 714 33.52 -34.15 66.93
N LEU A 715 33.05 -34.11 65.67
CA LEU A 715 31.86 -33.35 65.27
C LEU A 715 30.54 -33.92 65.80
N ALA A 716 30.51 -35.19 66.23
CA ALA A 716 29.32 -35.78 66.85
C ALA A 716 29.15 -35.29 68.30
N GLU A 717 30.27 -35.11 69.02
CA GLU A 717 30.31 -34.72 70.43
C GLU A 717 29.96 -33.23 70.63
N GLU A 718 30.53 -32.33 69.81
CA GLU A 718 30.29 -30.88 69.91
C GLU A 718 28.83 -30.46 69.64
N LYS A 719 28.08 -31.30 68.92
CA LYS A 719 26.66 -31.05 68.57
C LYS A 719 25.69 -31.38 69.70
N GLN A 720 26.10 -32.13 70.72
CA GLN A 720 25.18 -32.67 71.73
C GLN A 720 24.83 -31.67 72.85
N THR A 721 25.49 -30.52 72.94
CA THR A 721 25.40 -29.58 74.07
C THR A 721 24.75 -28.21 73.75
N LYS A 722 24.22 -28.01 72.53
CA LYS A 722 23.83 -26.66 72.02
C LYS A 722 22.35 -26.50 71.59
N SER A 723 21.44 -27.34 72.06
CA SER A 723 20.00 -27.28 71.70
C SER A 723 19.12 -26.75 72.84
N HIS A 724 18.42 -25.63 72.59
CA HIS A 724 17.40 -25.06 73.48
C HIS A 724 15.99 -25.30 72.92
N THR A 725 14.95 -25.19 73.74
CA THR A 725 13.55 -25.41 73.36
C THR A 725 12.61 -24.54 74.19
N ALA A 726 11.62 -23.92 73.55
CA ALA A 726 10.54 -23.18 74.20
C ALA A 726 9.17 -23.54 73.61
N GLU A 727 8.10 -23.09 74.27
CA GLU A 727 6.71 -23.43 73.96
C GLU A 727 5.86 -22.17 73.78
N LEU A 728 4.90 -22.20 72.86
CA LEU A 728 3.96 -21.13 72.54
C LEU A 728 2.55 -21.68 72.44
N ARG A 729 1.54 -20.97 72.96
CA ARG A 729 0.13 -21.38 72.88
C ARG A 729 -0.62 -20.62 71.79
N ALA A 730 -1.36 -21.33 70.95
CA ALA A 730 -2.21 -20.76 69.91
C ALA A 730 -3.45 -21.65 69.64
N LYS A 731 -4.62 -21.05 69.48
CA LYS A 731 -5.89 -21.77 69.19
C LYS A 731 -5.76 -22.67 67.94
N PRO A 732 -6.32 -23.90 67.92
CA PRO A 732 -6.17 -24.83 66.80
C PRO A 732 -6.69 -24.30 65.45
N GLU A 733 -7.69 -23.40 65.49
CA GLU A 733 -8.25 -22.74 64.31
C GLU A 733 -7.20 -21.91 63.54
N TYR A 734 -6.28 -21.28 64.27
CA TYR A 734 -5.27 -20.39 63.70
C TYR A 734 -4.07 -21.17 63.13
N HIS A 735 -3.86 -22.43 63.51
CA HIS A 735 -2.72 -23.25 63.05
C HIS A 735 -2.66 -23.35 61.51
N LYS A 736 -3.83 -23.47 60.87
CA LYS A 736 -3.94 -23.50 59.39
C LYS A 736 -3.46 -22.21 58.72
N PHE A 737 -3.65 -21.07 59.39
CA PHE A 737 -3.19 -19.75 58.91
C PHE A 737 -1.72 -19.49 59.23
N LEU A 738 -1.26 -19.88 60.43
CA LEU A 738 0.16 -19.78 60.83
C LEU A 738 1.08 -20.62 59.93
N ILE A 739 0.64 -21.82 59.53
CA ILE A 739 1.33 -22.64 58.53
C ILE A 739 1.25 -21.98 57.14
N GLY A 740 0.06 -21.53 56.74
CA GLY A 740 -0.21 -20.89 55.46
C GLY A 740 -0.30 -21.86 54.28
N LYS A 741 -0.83 -21.40 53.14
CA LYS A 741 -0.99 -22.24 51.92
C LYS A 741 0.36 -22.84 51.50
N GLY A 742 0.50 -24.16 51.58
CA GLY A 742 1.73 -24.89 51.25
C GLY A 742 2.88 -24.75 52.27
N GLY A 743 2.60 -24.33 53.51
CA GLY A 743 3.64 -24.08 54.51
C GLY A 743 4.49 -22.85 54.22
N SER A 744 3.95 -21.90 53.43
CA SER A 744 4.69 -20.73 52.94
C SER A 744 5.02 -19.71 54.03
N ASN A 745 4.15 -19.53 55.04
CA ASN A 745 4.39 -18.57 56.12
C ASN A 745 5.34 -19.15 57.17
N ILE A 746 5.12 -20.40 57.58
CA ILE A 746 6.03 -21.08 58.51
C ILE A 746 7.44 -21.30 57.93
N ARG A 747 7.57 -21.43 56.60
CA ARG A 747 8.89 -21.40 55.94
C ARG A 747 9.58 -20.06 56.09
N LYS A 748 8.87 -18.92 55.99
CA LYS A 748 9.50 -17.60 56.23
C LYS A 748 10.06 -17.52 57.65
N VAL A 749 9.26 -17.78 58.68
CA VAL A 749 9.70 -17.70 60.09
C VAL A 749 10.86 -18.65 60.38
N ARG A 750 10.81 -19.88 59.85
CA ARG A 750 11.91 -20.86 59.97
C ARG A 750 13.17 -20.42 59.21
N ASP A 751 13.03 -19.80 58.05
CA ASP A 751 14.15 -19.41 57.19
C ASP A 751 14.73 -18.02 57.57
N SER A 752 13.99 -17.19 58.33
CA SER A 752 14.49 -15.95 58.97
C SER A 752 15.24 -16.25 60.27
N THR A 753 14.64 -17.03 61.17
CA THR A 753 15.17 -17.27 62.52
C THR A 753 16.07 -18.50 62.63
N GLY A 754 15.91 -19.49 61.74
CA GLY A 754 16.60 -20.78 61.81
C GLY A 754 16.01 -21.78 62.82
N ALA A 755 14.99 -21.41 63.60
CA ALA A 755 14.38 -22.29 64.59
C ALA A 755 13.43 -23.33 63.96
N ARG A 756 13.40 -24.54 64.52
CA ARG A 756 12.51 -25.63 64.12
C ARG A 756 11.21 -25.57 64.93
N ILE A 757 10.17 -25.07 64.29
CA ILE A 757 8.81 -25.02 64.84
C ILE A 757 8.09 -26.36 64.59
N ILE A 758 7.45 -26.91 65.62
CA ILE A 758 6.71 -28.17 65.64
C ILE A 758 5.29 -27.87 66.10
N PHE A 759 4.30 -28.31 65.33
CA PHE A 759 2.88 -28.21 65.67
C PHE A 759 2.41 -29.52 66.30
N PRO A 760 1.43 -29.50 67.21
CA PRO A 760 0.88 -30.70 67.80
C PRO A 760 0.11 -31.49 66.73
N THR A 761 0.17 -32.81 66.84
CA THR A 761 -0.58 -33.73 65.98
C THR A 761 -1.96 -34.01 66.59
N ALA A 762 -2.85 -34.63 65.82
CA ALA A 762 -4.23 -34.90 66.26
C ALA A 762 -4.32 -35.92 67.42
N GLU A 763 -3.21 -36.55 67.79
CA GLU A 763 -3.10 -37.57 68.85
C GLU A 763 -2.53 -36.98 70.16
N ASP A 764 -2.07 -35.72 70.15
CA ASP A 764 -1.46 -35.06 71.30
C ASP A 764 -2.50 -34.46 72.30
N GLN A 765 -2.12 -34.50 73.58
CA GLN A 765 -2.74 -33.89 74.77
C GLN A 765 -3.37 -32.50 74.53
N ASP A 766 -2.46 -31.57 74.26
CA ASP A 766 -2.67 -30.14 74.23
C ASP A 766 -2.56 -29.62 72.80
N GLN A 767 -3.68 -29.66 72.05
CA GLN A 767 -3.74 -29.18 70.66
C GLN A 767 -3.49 -27.66 70.50
N GLU A 768 -3.24 -26.92 71.57
CA GLU A 768 -2.85 -25.50 71.53
C GLU A 768 -1.32 -25.29 71.57
N LEU A 769 -0.52 -26.31 71.89
CA LEU A 769 0.91 -26.17 72.22
C LEU A 769 1.82 -26.34 70.99
N ILE A 770 2.50 -25.26 70.60
CA ILE A 770 3.50 -25.23 69.52
C ILE A 770 4.89 -25.20 70.15
N THR A 771 5.75 -26.17 69.81
CA THR A 771 7.11 -26.29 70.34
C THR A 771 8.15 -25.72 69.37
N VAL A 772 9.10 -24.91 69.85
CA VAL A 772 10.13 -24.24 69.04
C VAL A 772 11.51 -24.66 69.53
N VAL A 773 12.28 -25.35 68.67
CA VAL A 773 13.58 -25.96 68.99
C VAL A 773 14.70 -25.30 68.17
N GLY A 774 15.80 -24.88 68.80
CA GLY A 774 16.89 -24.20 68.10
C GLY A 774 18.04 -23.74 69.00
N THR A 775 18.78 -22.72 68.58
CA THR A 775 19.61 -21.91 69.47
C THR A 775 18.73 -20.95 70.27
N GLU A 776 19.18 -20.52 71.45
CA GLU A 776 18.41 -19.66 72.37
C GLU A 776 17.91 -18.37 71.70
N GLU A 777 18.79 -17.68 70.95
CA GLU A 777 18.47 -16.49 70.15
C GLU A 777 17.38 -16.77 69.09
N ALA A 778 17.55 -17.84 68.32
CA ALA A 778 16.64 -18.24 67.25
C ALA A 778 15.24 -18.61 67.78
N VAL A 779 15.18 -19.31 68.91
CA VAL A 779 13.93 -19.72 69.56
C VAL A 779 13.15 -18.49 70.05
N ARG A 780 13.83 -17.54 70.70
CA ARG A 780 13.23 -16.29 71.18
C ARG A 780 12.65 -15.44 70.04
N ASP A 781 13.40 -15.30 68.94
CA ASP A 781 12.98 -14.45 67.83
C ASP A 781 11.84 -15.10 67.03
N ALA A 782 11.85 -16.44 66.89
CA ALA A 782 10.74 -17.20 66.29
C ALA A 782 9.46 -17.12 67.13
N GLN A 783 9.58 -17.15 68.45
CA GLN A 783 8.45 -16.96 69.37
C GLN A 783 7.79 -15.59 69.17
N LYS A 784 8.60 -14.52 69.00
CA LYS A 784 8.12 -13.17 68.75
C LYS A 784 7.44 -13.01 67.38
N GLU A 785 8.03 -13.51 66.29
CA GLU A 785 7.41 -13.47 64.95
C GLU A 785 6.06 -14.22 64.94
N LEU A 786 5.96 -15.37 65.62
CA LEU A 786 4.71 -16.13 65.75
C LEU A 786 3.65 -15.37 66.56
N GLU A 787 4.03 -14.72 67.67
CA GLU A 787 3.08 -13.98 68.52
C GLU A 787 2.50 -12.74 67.81
N GLU A 788 3.31 -12.02 67.03
CA GLU A 788 2.86 -10.90 66.20
C GLU A 788 1.91 -11.38 65.08
N LEU A 789 2.19 -12.54 64.46
CA LEU A 789 1.30 -13.16 63.48
C LEU A 789 -0.05 -13.57 64.09
N ILE A 790 -0.08 -14.11 65.31
CA ILE A 790 -1.34 -14.44 66.01
C ILE A 790 -2.17 -13.18 66.23
N LYS A 791 -1.57 -12.10 66.76
CA LYS A 791 -2.25 -10.81 66.98
C LYS A 791 -2.80 -10.18 65.69
N SER A 792 -2.20 -10.49 64.54
CA SER A 792 -2.72 -10.02 63.23
C SER A 792 -4.04 -10.69 62.82
N LEU A 793 -4.29 -11.93 63.26
CA LEU A 793 -5.45 -12.73 62.86
C LEU A 793 -6.71 -12.42 63.69
N ASP A 794 -6.56 -12.01 64.95
CA ASP A 794 -7.69 -11.58 65.79
C ASP A 794 -8.36 -10.27 65.30
N ASN A 795 -7.78 -9.56 64.32
CA ASN A 795 -8.33 -8.31 63.73
C ASN A 795 -9.26 -8.54 62.52
N VAL A 796 -9.58 -9.79 62.17
CA VAL A 796 -10.50 -10.11 61.06
C VAL A 796 -11.95 -10.01 61.55
N VAL A 797 -12.72 -9.13 60.90
CA VAL A 797 -14.14 -8.89 61.21
C VAL A 797 -15.01 -9.39 60.07
N GLU A 798 -16.18 -9.95 60.42
CA GLU A 798 -17.24 -10.26 59.47
C GLU A 798 -18.35 -9.21 59.60
N GLU A 799 -18.68 -8.52 58.51
CA GLU A 799 -19.72 -7.50 58.50
C GLU A 799 -20.75 -7.75 57.39
N ASN A 800 -21.99 -7.33 57.62
CA ASN A 800 -23.08 -7.48 56.67
C ASN A 800 -23.44 -6.13 56.04
N MET A 801 -23.81 -6.16 54.76
CA MET A 801 -24.48 -5.05 54.07
C MET A 801 -25.72 -5.57 53.34
N ILE A 802 -26.66 -4.67 53.04
CA ILE A 802 -27.86 -4.95 52.26
C ILE A 802 -27.65 -4.41 50.85
N VAL A 803 -27.94 -5.23 49.84
CA VAL A 803 -27.95 -4.84 48.43
C VAL A 803 -29.20 -5.42 47.79
N ASP A 804 -29.97 -4.60 47.07
CA ASP A 804 -31.19 -5.05 46.40
C ASP A 804 -30.89 -6.15 45.35
N PRO A 805 -31.67 -7.25 45.31
CA PRO A 805 -31.46 -8.38 44.39
C PRO A 805 -31.36 -8.02 42.90
N LYS A 806 -31.92 -6.88 42.45
CA LYS A 806 -31.76 -6.38 41.08
C LYS A 806 -30.28 -6.17 40.71
N HIS A 807 -29.45 -5.72 41.66
CA HIS A 807 -28.07 -5.29 41.45
C HIS A 807 -27.07 -6.44 41.67
N HIS A 808 -27.45 -7.52 42.36
CA HIS A 808 -26.61 -8.73 42.55
C HIS A 808 -26.07 -9.27 41.22
N ARG A 809 -26.87 -9.19 40.16
CA ARG A 809 -26.48 -9.64 38.81
C ARG A 809 -25.35 -8.81 38.21
N TYR A 810 -25.18 -7.54 38.60
CA TYR A 810 -24.08 -6.70 38.13
C TYR A 810 -22.75 -7.15 38.73
N PHE A 811 -22.68 -7.29 40.06
CA PHE A 811 -21.48 -7.70 40.79
C PHE A 811 -21.00 -9.12 40.43
N VAL A 812 -21.92 -10.06 40.25
CA VAL A 812 -21.60 -11.47 39.95
C VAL A 812 -21.38 -11.74 38.45
N ALA A 813 -21.74 -10.81 37.56
CA ALA A 813 -21.50 -10.93 36.12
C ALA A 813 -19.99 -10.89 35.75
N ARG A 814 -19.71 -11.14 34.46
CA ARG A 814 -18.35 -11.10 33.89
C ARG A 814 -17.31 -11.89 34.70
N ARG A 815 -17.68 -13.08 35.19
CA ARG A 815 -16.79 -13.98 35.97
C ARG A 815 -16.34 -13.36 37.31
N GLY A 816 -17.20 -12.53 37.92
CA GLY A 816 -16.96 -11.85 39.19
C GLY A 816 -15.89 -10.76 39.10
N GLN A 817 -15.78 -10.06 37.97
CA GLN A 817 -14.69 -9.09 37.74
C GLN A 817 -14.71 -7.98 38.80
N VAL A 818 -15.86 -7.30 39.01
CA VAL A 818 -16.02 -6.24 40.01
C VAL A 818 -15.65 -6.71 41.42
N LEU A 819 -15.92 -7.98 41.76
CA LEU A 819 -15.59 -8.55 43.06
C LEU A 819 -14.11 -8.94 43.19
N ARG A 820 -13.41 -9.16 42.08
CA ARG A 820 -11.95 -9.33 42.07
C ARG A 820 -11.27 -7.97 42.14
N ASP A 821 -11.72 -6.99 41.35
CA ASP A 821 -11.20 -5.63 41.37
C ASP A 821 -11.31 -5.05 42.80
N LEU A 822 -12.47 -5.20 43.45
CA LEU A 822 -12.67 -4.81 44.85
C LEU A 822 -11.81 -5.61 45.85
N ALA A 823 -11.59 -6.91 45.63
CA ALA A 823 -10.74 -7.71 46.52
C ALA A 823 -9.25 -7.36 46.33
N ASP A 824 -8.81 -7.04 45.12
CA ASP A 824 -7.42 -6.69 44.80
C ASP A 824 -7.10 -5.24 45.22
N GLU A 825 -8.05 -4.29 45.09
CA GLU A 825 -7.92 -2.91 45.59
C GLU A 825 -7.95 -2.83 47.13
N TYR A 826 -8.86 -3.56 47.78
CA TYR A 826 -9.11 -3.45 49.23
C TYR A 826 -8.59 -4.66 50.03
N GLY A 827 -7.35 -5.08 49.76
CA GLY A 827 -6.56 -5.91 50.67
C GLY A 827 -7.05 -7.35 50.87
N GLY A 828 -7.76 -7.92 49.91
CA GLY A 828 -8.23 -9.31 49.93
C GLY A 828 -9.57 -9.56 50.61
N VAL A 829 -10.38 -8.51 50.84
CA VAL A 829 -11.73 -8.63 51.43
C VAL A 829 -12.60 -9.62 50.64
N MET A 830 -13.09 -10.66 51.33
CA MET A 830 -13.93 -11.68 50.73
C MET A 830 -15.40 -11.29 50.82
N VAL A 831 -15.95 -10.82 49.69
CA VAL A 831 -17.38 -10.54 49.54
C VAL A 831 -18.12 -11.81 49.11
N SER A 832 -19.11 -12.23 49.90
CA SER A 832 -19.95 -13.40 49.62
C SER A 832 -21.40 -13.01 49.43
N PHE A 833 -21.97 -13.42 48.29
CA PHE A 833 -23.38 -13.28 47.97
C PHE A 833 -24.12 -14.60 48.26
N PRO A 834 -25.38 -14.57 48.71
CA PRO A 834 -26.19 -15.76 48.95
C PRO A 834 -26.40 -16.55 47.64
N ARG A 835 -26.56 -17.87 47.75
CA ARG A 835 -26.66 -18.75 46.57
C ARG A 835 -27.91 -18.43 45.75
N THR A 836 -27.75 -18.31 44.43
CA THR A 836 -28.83 -18.03 43.47
C THR A 836 -29.97 -19.03 43.60
N GLY A 837 -31.05 -18.59 44.24
CA GLY A 837 -32.17 -19.43 44.67
C GLY A 837 -32.80 -18.93 45.98
N THR A 838 -31.98 -18.40 46.91
CA THR A 838 -32.47 -17.74 48.11
C THR A 838 -32.66 -16.25 47.86
N GLN A 839 -33.86 -15.70 48.12
CA GLN A 839 -34.11 -14.25 48.06
C GLN A 839 -33.63 -13.57 49.36
N SER A 840 -32.32 -13.48 49.53
CA SER A 840 -31.69 -12.78 50.66
C SER A 840 -30.89 -11.60 50.14
N GLU A 841 -31.15 -10.42 50.68
CA GLU A 841 -30.52 -9.16 50.28
C GLU A 841 -29.17 -8.91 50.98
N SER A 842 -28.86 -9.74 51.98
CA SER A 842 -27.66 -9.69 52.80
C SER A 842 -26.42 -10.19 52.06
N VAL A 843 -25.42 -9.32 51.89
CA VAL A 843 -24.08 -9.63 51.39
C VAL A 843 -23.11 -9.59 52.56
N THR A 844 -22.27 -10.63 52.72
CA THR A 844 -21.30 -10.73 53.83
C THR A 844 -19.92 -10.31 53.34
N LEU A 845 -19.25 -9.39 54.03
CA LEU A 845 -17.84 -9.03 53.80
C LEU A 845 -16.99 -9.60 54.94
N LYS A 846 -15.82 -10.18 54.61
CA LYS A 846 -14.87 -10.70 55.59
C LYS A 846 -13.46 -10.19 55.30
N GLY A 847 -12.78 -9.61 56.30
CA GLY A 847 -11.43 -9.08 56.15
C GLY A 847 -11.00 -8.25 57.37
N ALA A 848 -9.89 -7.51 57.24
CA ALA A 848 -9.52 -6.51 58.25
C ALA A 848 -10.58 -5.39 58.28
N LYS A 849 -10.93 -4.92 59.49
CA LYS A 849 -12.04 -3.97 59.71
C LYS A 849 -12.01 -2.75 58.78
N ASP A 850 -10.87 -2.07 58.69
CA ASP A 850 -10.71 -0.85 57.89
C ASP A 850 -10.91 -1.12 56.38
N CYS A 851 -10.46 -2.28 55.90
CA CYS A 851 -10.67 -2.72 54.52
C CYS A 851 -12.12 -3.10 54.24
N VAL A 852 -12.81 -3.71 55.22
CA VAL A 852 -14.24 -4.07 55.10
C VAL A 852 -15.11 -2.82 55.04
N GLU A 853 -14.88 -1.82 55.90
CA GLU A 853 -15.60 -0.55 55.87
C GLU A 853 -15.39 0.20 54.54
N ALA A 854 -14.15 0.23 54.02
CA ALA A 854 -13.83 0.82 52.73
C ALA A 854 -14.51 0.08 51.56
N ALA A 855 -14.43 -1.25 51.52
CA ALA A 855 -15.07 -2.07 50.48
C ALA A 855 -16.60 -1.93 50.51
N LYS A 856 -17.20 -1.91 51.70
CA LYS A 856 -18.65 -1.70 51.91
C LYS A 856 -19.10 -0.33 51.41
N LYS A 857 -18.36 0.74 51.71
CA LYS A 857 -18.64 2.08 51.16
C LYS A 857 -18.55 2.06 49.63
N ARG A 858 -17.50 1.46 49.07
CA ARG A 858 -17.28 1.41 47.61
C ARG A 858 -18.35 0.62 46.89
N MET A 859 -18.90 -0.44 47.50
CA MET A 859 -20.04 -1.17 46.96
C MET A 859 -21.34 -0.35 46.99
N LEU A 860 -21.57 0.48 48.02
CA LEU A 860 -22.71 1.40 48.06
C LEU A 860 -22.62 2.48 46.98
N GLU A 861 -21.43 3.06 46.75
CA GLU A 861 -21.18 4.00 45.64
C GLU A 861 -21.52 3.38 44.28
N ILE A 862 -21.22 2.10 44.06
CA ILE A 862 -21.55 1.37 42.82
C ILE A 862 -23.06 1.11 42.68
N VAL A 863 -23.81 0.96 43.78
CA VAL A 863 -25.28 0.85 43.73
C VAL A 863 -25.90 2.21 43.40
N ASP A 864 -25.42 3.31 43.99
CA ASP A 864 -25.84 4.68 43.64
C ASP A 864 -25.56 5.01 42.16
N ASP A 865 -24.40 4.62 41.62
CA ASP A 865 -24.08 4.72 40.17
C ASP A 865 -24.98 3.87 39.26
N LEU A 866 -25.71 2.88 39.80
CA LEU A 866 -26.69 2.05 39.08
C LEU A 866 -28.10 2.60 39.18
N ASP A 867 -28.51 3.12 40.34
CA ASP A 867 -29.83 3.74 40.54
C ASP A 867 -29.92 5.13 39.89
N ALA A 868 -28.80 5.87 39.80
CA ALA A 868 -28.70 7.17 39.12
C ALA A 868 -28.60 7.07 37.58
N GLN A 869 -28.90 5.91 36.97
CA GLN A 869 -28.85 5.74 35.51
C GLN A 869 -30.11 6.26 34.83
N VAL A 870 -29.92 7.21 33.91
CA VAL A 870 -30.96 7.74 33.02
C VAL A 870 -30.69 7.35 31.57
N THR A 871 -31.73 7.36 30.76
CA THR A 871 -31.65 7.23 29.30
C THR A 871 -31.89 8.58 28.64
N VAL A 872 -30.91 9.09 27.90
CA VAL A 872 -30.98 10.35 27.16
C VAL A 872 -31.02 10.05 25.65
N GLU A 873 -31.93 10.69 24.93
CA GLU A 873 -32.07 10.56 23.49
C GLU A 873 -31.24 11.64 22.76
N CYS A 874 -30.45 11.22 21.77
CA CYS A 874 -29.62 12.08 20.94
C CYS A 874 -30.08 11.98 19.48
N VAL A 875 -30.68 13.07 18.98
CA VAL A 875 -31.17 13.17 17.60
C VAL A 875 -30.02 13.53 16.67
N ILE A 876 -29.64 12.61 15.79
CA ILE A 876 -28.63 12.80 14.73
C ILE A 876 -29.10 12.06 13.49
N THR A 877 -29.13 12.74 12.32
CA THR A 877 -29.68 12.12 11.11
C THR A 877 -28.89 10.89 10.66
N GLN A 878 -29.59 9.85 10.19
CA GLN A 878 -29.03 8.55 9.84
C GLN A 878 -27.85 8.63 8.84
N LYS A 879 -27.82 9.67 7.99
CA LYS A 879 -26.73 9.95 7.04
C LYS A 879 -25.36 10.06 7.73
N PHE A 880 -25.31 10.59 8.94
CA PHE A 880 -24.06 10.84 9.68
C PHE A 880 -23.65 9.69 10.61
N HIS A 881 -24.53 8.72 10.91
CA HIS A 881 -24.24 7.60 11.82
C HIS A 881 -22.97 6.83 11.41
N ARG A 882 -22.79 6.59 10.10
CA ARG A 882 -21.59 5.91 9.55
C ARG A 882 -20.30 6.72 9.74
N SER A 883 -20.38 8.05 9.74
CA SER A 883 -19.23 8.94 9.93
C SER A 883 -18.82 8.97 11.41
N ILE A 884 -19.78 9.17 12.30
CA ILE A 884 -19.59 9.23 13.76
C ILE A 884 -19.10 7.90 14.32
N MET A 885 -19.52 6.77 13.74
CA MET A 885 -19.06 5.45 14.11
C MET A 885 -17.55 5.24 13.89
N GLY A 886 -16.99 5.79 12.80
CA GLY A 886 -15.61 5.56 12.43
C GLY A 886 -15.27 4.09 12.09
N PRO A 887 -13.99 3.79 11.80
CA PRO A 887 -13.57 2.44 11.46
C PRO A 887 -13.81 1.46 12.63
N LYS A 888 -14.62 0.42 12.38
CA LYS A 888 -15.00 -0.62 13.36
C LYS A 888 -15.66 -0.10 14.65
N GLY A 889 -16.23 1.11 14.64
CA GLY A 889 -16.87 1.70 15.83
C GLY A 889 -15.91 2.34 16.83
N SER A 890 -14.62 2.53 16.48
CA SER A 890 -13.57 2.97 17.39
C SER A 890 -13.89 4.27 18.13
N ARG A 891 -14.48 5.26 17.43
CA ARG A 891 -14.77 6.60 17.97
C ARG A 891 -15.95 6.58 18.95
N ILE A 892 -16.99 5.79 18.68
CA ILE A 892 -18.06 5.51 19.67
C ILE A 892 -17.49 4.74 20.86
N GLN A 893 -16.69 3.70 20.64
CA GLN A 893 -16.07 2.91 21.71
C GLN A 893 -15.14 3.75 22.59
N GLN A 894 -14.58 4.84 22.07
CA GLN A 894 -13.84 5.82 22.85
C GLN A 894 -14.80 6.65 23.71
N ILE A 895 -15.79 7.34 23.15
CA ILE A 895 -16.79 8.12 23.93
C ILE A 895 -17.48 7.25 25.01
N THR A 896 -17.78 5.99 24.68
CA THR A 896 -18.34 4.96 25.58
C THR A 896 -17.45 4.72 26.81
N ARG A 897 -16.12 4.74 26.64
CA ARG A 897 -15.14 4.56 27.71
C ARG A 897 -14.89 5.87 28.46
N ASP A 898 -14.58 6.93 27.74
CA ASP A 898 -14.13 8.21 28.27
C ASP A 898 -15.23 8.88 29.14
N HIS A 899 -16.50 8.74 28.74
CA HIS A 899 -17.65 9.20 29.53
C HIS A 899 -18.33 8.07 30.35
N ASN A 900 -17.88 6.82 30.24
CA ASN A 900 -18.47 5.65 30.91
C ASN A 900 -20.01 5.57 30.77
N VAL A 901 -20.49 5.64 29.52
CA VAL A 901 -21.92 5.54 29.14
C VAL A 901 -22.12 4.48 28.06
N GLN A 902 -23.27 3.82 28.06
CA GLN A 902 -23.63 2.85 27.03
C GLN A 902 -24.44 3.53 25.91
N ILE A 903 -23.88 3.63 24.72
CA ILE A 903 -24.51 4.22 23.53
C ILE A 903 -25.12 3.12 22.66
N LYS A 904 -26.41 3.22 22.35
CA LYS A 904 -27.17 2.29 21.49
C LYS A 904 -27.77 3.03 20.30
N PHE A 905 -27.33 2.65 19.11
CA PHE A 905 -27.89 3.14 17.84
C PHE A 905 -29.20 2.41 17.50
N PRO A 906 -30.13 3.04 16.76
CA PRO A 906 -31.33 2.38 16.29
C PRO A 906 -30.96 1.34 15.23
N GLU A 907 -31.62 0.18 15.26
CA GLU A 907 -31.46 -0.83 14.20
C GLU A 907 -32.10 -0.30 12.91
N SER A 908 -31.40 -0.43 11.79
CA SER A 908 -31.89 0.06 10.49
C SER A 908 -33.19 -0.69 10.13
N PRO A 909 -34.26 0.02 9.74
CA PRO A 909 -35.54 -0.63 9.46
C PRO A 909 -35.40 -1.62 8.29
N ASN A 910 -35.78 -2.88 8.53
CA ASN A 910 -35.93 -3.87 7.46
C ASN A 910 -37.05 -3.41 6.52
N VAL A 911 -36.77 -3.41 5.21
CA VAL A 911 -37.74 -3.01 4.19
C VAL A 911 -38.87 -4.02 4.14
N SER A 912 -39.98 -3.67 4.79
CA SER A 912 -41.26 -4.35 4.74
C SER A 912 -42.34 -3.27 4.74
N HIS A 913 -43.19 -3.28 3.71
CA HIS A 913 -44.17 -2.23 3.48
C HIS A 913 -45.35 -2.34 4.44
N GLU A 914 -45.82 -1.21 4.98
CA GLU A 914 -47.20 -0.78 4.72
C GLU A 914 -47.44 0.71 5.00
N PRO A 915 -48.06 1.46 4.08
CA PRO A 915 -48.73 2.71 4.37
C PRO A 915 -50.23 2.43 4.67
N ILE A 916 -50.70 2.78 5.87
CA ILE A 916 -52.13 2.80 6.16
C ILE A 916 -52.66 4.21 5.88
N GLN A 917 -53.53 4.33 4.88
CA GLN A 917 -54.53 5.38 4.78
C GLN A 917 -55.90 4.71 4.73
N VAL A 918 -56.84 5.17 5.57
CA VAL A 918 -58.28 4.94 5.40
C VAL A 918 -58.97 6.25 5.75
N ASN A 919 -59.73 6.82 4.82
CA ASN A 919 -60.57 7.99 5.07
C ASN A 919 -61.90 7.54 5.70
N GLY A 920 -62.48 8.41 6.53
CA GLY A 920 -63.84 8.28 7.08
C GLY A 920 -64.20 9.52 7.89
N GLU A 921 -65.21 10.27 7.45
CA GLU A 921 -65.47 11.64 7.89
C GLU A 921 -66.44 11.73 9.08
N ALA A 922 -66.17 12.63 10.03
CA ALA A 922 -67.16 13.26 10.91
C ALA A 922 -66.60 14.59 11.46
N ASN A 923 -67.35 15.67 11.26
CA ASN A 923 -67.15 17.10 11.57
C ASN A 923 -66.21 17.57 12.71
N GLU A 924 -65.60 18.75 12.47
CA GLU A 924 -65.44 19.95 13.34
C GLU A 924 -64.76 19.78 14.74
N ASP A 925 -63.81 20.61 15.20
CA ASP A 925 -63.49 22.01 14.83
C ASP A 925 -62.08 22.48 15.34
N VAL A 926 -61.62 23.67 14.89
CA VAL A 926 -60.57 24.58 15.42
C VAL A 926 -59.12 24.08 15.73
N LYS A 927 -58.13 24.65 15.00
CA LYS A 927 -56.71 25.05 15.33
C LYS A 927 -55.89 24.27 16.39
N GLU A 928 -54.60 23.95 16.20
CA GLU A 928 -53.44 24.84 15.90
C GLU A 928 -52.27 24.10 15.19
N PRO A 929 -51.22 24.80 14.67
CA PRO A 929 -50.13 24.17 13.90
C PRO A 929 -49.03 23.50 14.76
N VAL A 930 -48.35 22.48 14.21
CA VAL A 930 -47.22 21.78 14.84
C VAL A 930 -46.05 21.64 13.86
N ASP A 931 -44.81 21.74 14.36
CA ASP A 931 -43.58 21.97 13.60
C ASP A 931 -43.21 20.95 12.50
N PRO A 932 -42.60 21.41 11.38
CA PRO A 932 -41.93 20.56 10.39
C PRO A 932 -40.70 19.78 10.89
N ASN A 933 -40.33 19.90 12.17
CA ASN A 933 -39.01 19.51 12.71
C ASN A 933 -39.06 18.27 13.63
N ALA A 934 -40.14 17.49 13.61
CA ALA A 934 -40.27 16.26 14.40
C ALA A 934 -39.33 15.15 13.87
N PRO A 935 -38.38 14.63 14.67
CA PRO A 935 -37.39 13.67 14.20
C PRO A 935 -37.98 12.26 14.00
N ARG A 936 -37.44 11.51 13.03
CA ARG A 936 -37.85 10.12 12.77
C ARG A 936 -37.17 9.17 13.74
N LYS A 937 -37.83 8.05 14.06
CA LYS A 937 -37.28 6.99 14.95
C LYS A 937 -35.95 6.37 14.47
N CYS A 938 -35.59 6.54 13.20
CA CYS A 938 -34.28 6.14 12.65
C CYS A 938 -33.14 7.12 12.93
N ASP A 939 -33.46 8.35 13.38
CA ASP A 939 -32.50 9.43 13.66
C ASP A 939 -32.21 9.55 15.18
N VAL A 940 -32.77 8.67 16.02
CA VAL A 940 -32.66 8.73 17.50
C VAL A 940 -31.67 7.70 18.02
N ILE A 941 -30.57 8.16 18.61
CA ILE A 941 -29.56 7.34 19.32
C ILE A 941 -29.86 7.40 20.82
N VAL A 942 -29.91 6.25 21.51
CA VAL A 942 -30.17 6.20 22.96
C VAL A 942 -28.86 6.06 23.72
N ILE A 943 -28.64 6.90 24.73
CA ILE A 943 -27.45 6.88 25.60
C ILE A 943 -27.91 6.60 27.03
N SER A 944 -27.27 5.66 27.73
CA SER A 944 -27.62 5.29 29.10
C SER A 944 -26.43 5.36 30.07
N GLY A 945 -26.64 5.96 31.25
CA GLY A 945 -25.62 6.19 32.29
C GLY A 945 -26.02 7.30 33.27
N ARG A 946 -25.09 7.79 34.11
CA ARG A 946 -25.33 9.00 34.95
C ARG A 946 -25.66 10.20 34.07
N LYS A 947 -26.65 11.01 34.47
CA LYS A 947 -27.16 12.16 33.68
C LYS A 947 -26.06 13.07 33.12
N GLU A 948 -25.18 13.58 33.96
CA GLU A 948 -24.07 14.48 33.59
C GLU A 948 -23.14 13.85 32.53
N ARG A 949 -22.85 12.55 32.68
CA ARG A 949 -22.02 11.78 31.75
C ARG A 949 -22.74 11.56 30.41
N CYS A 950 -24.05 11.36 30.44
CA CYS A 950 -24.87 11.28 29.23
C CYS A 950 -24.94 12.63 28.49
N GLU A 951 -25.10 13.75 29.19
CA GLU A 951 -25.15 15.09 28.59
C GLU A 951 -23.81 15.43 27.91
N ALA A 952 -22.68 15.17 28.56
CA ALA A 952 -21.35 15.30 27.95
C ALA A 952 -21.16 14.37 26.73
N ALA A 953 -21.70 13.15 26.76
CA ALA A 953 -21.64 12.23 25.62
C ALA A 953 -22.59 12.64 24.47
N VAL A 954 -23.72 13.31 24.75
CA VAL A 954 -24.59 13.94 23.73
C VAL A 954 -23.83 15.05 23.02
N GLU A 955 -23.15 15.92 23.77
CA GLU A 955 -22.33 17.00 23.21
C GLU A 955 -21.18 16.45 22.36
N ALA A 956 -20.44 15.47 22.88
CA ALA A 956 -19.37 14.79 22.14
C ALA A 956 -19.89 14.15 20.83
N LEU A 957 -21.05 13.50 20.82
CA LEU A 957 -21.64 12.92 19.60
C LEU A 957 -22.12 13.98 18.60
N LYS A 958 -22.67 15.10 19.08
CA LYS A 958 -23.07 16.24 18.23
C LYS A 958 -21.86 16.91 17.57
N ALA A 959 -20.76 17.07 18.30
CA ALA A 959 -19.49 17.61 17.78
C ALA A 959 -18.83 16.73 16.69
N LEU A 960 -19.28 15.48 16.53
CA LEU A 960 -18.83 14.58 15.46
C LEU A 960 -19.72 14.58 14.21
N VAL A 961 -20.79 15.39 14.17
CA VAL A 961 -21.56 15.62 12.94
C VAL A 961 -20.73 16.51 12.02
N PRO A 962 -20.37 16.08 10.79
CA PRO A 962 -19.65 16.93 9.86
C PRO A 962 -20.57 18.05 9.35
N VAL A 963 -20.07 19.28 9.44
CA VAL A 963 -20.73 20.50 8.96
C VAL A 963 -20.13 20.87 7.59
N THR A 964 -20.92 21.53 6.74
CA THR A 964 -20.46 22.09 5.46
C THR A 964 -20.56 23.61 5.52
N ILE A 965 -19.48 24.30 5.09
CA ILE A 965 -19.42 25.76 4.93
C ILE A 965 -19.02 26.08 3.49
N GLU A 966 -19.64 27.11 2.91
CA GLU A 966 -19.21 27.71 1.66
C GLU A 966 -18.16 28.81 1.92
N VAL A 967 -17.13 28.87 1.08
CA VAL A 967 -16.09 29.90 1.10
C VAL A 967 -16.03 30.54 -0.29
N GLU A 968 -16.09 31.87 -0.32
CA GLU A 968 -16.04 32.64 -1.55
C GLU A 968 -14.60 32.82 -2.01
N VAL A 969 -14.33 32.42 -3.25
CA VAL A 969 -13.01 32.35 -3.86
C VAL A 969 -13.16 32.61 -5.38
N PRO A 970 -12.48 33.62 -5.95
CA PRO A 970 -12.58 33.91 -7.37
C PRO A 970 -12.25 32.70 -8.27
N PHE A 971 -13.11 32.45 -9.26
CA PHE A 971 -13.02 31.32 -10.18
C PHE A 971 -11.67 31.15 -10.87
N GLU A 972 -11.00 32.26 -11.22
CA GLU A 972 -9.65 32.25 -11.80
C GLU A 972 -8.63 31.53 -10.89
N LEU A 973 -8.75 31.72 -9.58
CA LEU A 973 -7.85 31.17 -8.57
C LEU A 973 -8.15 29.69 -8.26
N HIS A 974 -9.33 29.17 -8.59
CA HIS A 974 -9.66 27.74 -8.42
C HIS A 974 -8.60 26.84 -9.05
N ARG A 975 -8.13 27.16 -10.26
CA ARG A 975 -7.09 26.39 -10.95
C ARG A 975 -5.77 26.31 -10.16
N TYR A 976 -5.40 27.39 -9.47
CA TYR A 976 -4.16 27.50 -8.71
C TYR A 976 -4.28 26.79 -7.34
N ILE A 977 -5.45 26.86 -6.71
CA ILE A 977 -5.78 26.16 -5.46
C ILE A 977 -5.89 24.63 -5.67
N ILE A 978 -6.52 24.19 -6.76
CA ILE A 978 -6.51 22.78 -7.19
C ILE A 978 -5.05 22.30 -7.35
N GLY A 979 -4.22 23.12 -7.99
CA GLY A 979 -2.81 22.80 -8.27
C GLY A 979 -2.64 21.65 -9.27
N GLN A 980 -1.39 21.31 -9.60
CA GLN A 980 -1.12 20.29 -10.61
C GLN A 980 -1.71 18.93 -10.20
N LYS A 981 -2.60 18.37 -11.03
CA LYS A 981 -3.32 17.10 -10.78
C LYS A 981 -4.13 17.05 -9.47
N GLY A 982 -4.56 18.19 -8.92
CA GLY A 982 -5.29 18.24 -7.65
C GLY A 982 -4.40 18.15 -6.40
N SER A 983 -3.10 18.45 -6.52
CA SER A 983 -2.13 18.33 -5.42
C SER A 983 -2.23 19.44 -4.37
N GLY A 984 -2.77 20.62 -4.69
CA GLY A 984 -3.00 21.69 -3.71
C GLY A 984 -4.15 21.32 -2.78
N ILE A 985 -5.32 21.04 -3.35
CA ILE A 985 -6.50 20.60 -2.60
C ILE A 985 -6.24 19.32 -1.81
N ARG A 986 -5.59 18.28 -2.36
CA ARG A 986 -5.31 17.06 -1.59
C ARG A 986 -4.44 17.35 -0.36
N LYS A 987 -3.41 18.19 -0.48
CA LYS A 987 -2.61 18.61 0.68
C LYS A 987 -3.48 19.27 1.74
N MET A 988 -4.36 20.20 1.37
CA MET A 988 -5.23 20.85 2.36
C MET A 988 -6.31 19.92 2.93
N MET A 989 -6.81 18.96 2.14
CA MET A 989 -7.70 17.90 2.64
C MET A 989 -7.01 17.05 3.70
N ASP A 990 -5.76 16.63 3.44
CA ASP A 990 -4.97 15.78 4.31
C ASP A 990 -4.44 16.55 5.56
N GLU A 991 -4.08 17.83 5.40
CA GLU A 991 -3.48 18.69 6.44
C GLU A 991 -4.50 19.24 7.45
N PHE A 992 -5.72 19.55 6.99
CA PHE A 992 -6.81 20.02 7.85
C PHE A 992 -7.85 18.92 8.17
N GLU A 993 -7.71 17.70 7.64
CA GLU A 993 -8.67 16.60 7.74
C GLU A 993 -10.11 16.97 7.32
N VAL A 994 -10.26 17.68 6.19
CA VAL A 994 -11.55 18.11 5.62
C VAL A 994 -11.72 17.68 4.16
N ASN A 995 -12.96 17.59 3.69
CA ASN A 995 -13.28 17.37 2.28
C ASN A 995 -13.65 18.71 1.60
N ILE A 996 -12.76 19.20 0.72
CA ILE A 996 -12.90 20.46 -0.04
C ILE A 996 -13.42 20.15 -1.45
N GLN A 997 -14.71 20.36 -1.70
CA GLN A 997 -15.35 20.18 -3.00
C GLN A 997 -15.47 21.52 -3.73
N VAL A 998 -14.65 21.67 -4.77
CA VAL A 998 -14.69 22.81 -5.73
C VAL A 998 -15.70 22.50 -6.84
N PRO A 999 -16.52 23.47 -7.28
CA PRO A 999 -17.49 23.30 -8.37
C PRO A 999 -16.81 23.01 -9.72
N ALA A 1000 -17.57 22.44 -10.65
CA ALA A 1000 -17.08 22.13 -11.99
C ALA A 1000 -16.77 23.44 -12.77
N PRO A 1001 -15.78 23.46 -13.69
CA PRO A 1001 -15.46 24.64 -14.49
C PRO A 1001 -16.63 25.12 -15.37
N GLU A 1002 -17.57 24.23 -15.67
CA GLU A 1002 -18.83 24.50 -16.38
C GLU A 1002 -19.82 25.36 -15.58
N GLN A 1003 -19.68 25.43 -14.25
CA GLN A 1003 -20.61 26.12 -13.35
C GLN A 1003 -20.20 27.57 -13.03
N GLN A 1004 -18.97 27.97 -13.35
CA GLN A 1004 -18.42 29.32 -13.14
C GLN A 1004 -18.74 29.95 -11.77
N SER A 1005 -18.79 29.13 -10.72
CA SER A 1005 -19.18 29.56 -9.38
C SER A 1005 -17.96 29.83 -8.52
N ASP A 1006 -17.89 31.02 -7.93
CA ASP A 1006 -16.85 31.45 -6.98
C ASP A 1006 -17.01 30.83 -5.57
N LYS A 1007 -17.70 29.70 -5.43
CA LYS A 1007 -18.03 29.09 -4.14
C LYS A 1007 -17.41 27.71 -3.98
N ILE A 1008 -16.42 27.60 -3.10
CA ILE A 1008 -15.83 26.32 -2.69
C ILE A 1008 -16.57 25.82 -1.46
N SER A 1009 -17.02 24.56 -1.48
CA SER A 1009 -17.66 23.92 -0.33
C SER A 1009 -16.64 23.11 0.47
N ILE A 1010 -16.48 23.42 1.75
CA ILE A 1010 -15.63 22.68 2.70
C ILE A 1010 -16.55 21.88 3.63
N SER A 1011 -16.25 20.61 3.86
CA SER A 1011 -17.06 19.71 4.71
C SER A 1011 -16.18 18.90 5.67
N GLY A 1012 -16.53 18.87 6.95
CA GLY A 1012 -15.69 18.28 8.01
C GLY A 1012 -16.14 18.59 9.43
N LEU A 1013 -15.31 18.29 10.42
CA LEU A 1013 -15.57 18.64 11.83
C LEU A 1013 -15.44 20.16 12.03
N ALA A 1014 -16.31 20.79 12.82
CA ALA A 1014 -16.35 22.25 13.00
C ALA A 1014 -14.97 22.86 13.30
N ASN A 1015 -14.28 22.35 14.32
CA ASN A 1015 -12.95 22.79 14.75
C ASN A 1015 -11.86 22.74 13.66
N HIS A 1016 -12.07 21.92 12.63
CA HIS A 1016 -11.17 21.76 11.48
C HIS A 1016 -11.64 22.61 10.29
N LEU A 1017 -12.95 22.82 10.17
CA LEU A 1017 -13.61 23.60 9.13
C LEU A 1017 -13.18 25.06 9.15
N ASP A 1018 -13.10 25.67 10.34
CA ASP A 1018 -12.67 27.06 10.50
C ASP A 1018 -11.20 27.25 10.09
N ARG A 1019 -10.32 26.34 10.53
CA ARG A 1019 -8.89 26.34 10.13
C ARG A 1019 -8.70 26.11 8.63
N ALA A 1020 -9.50 25.23 8.01
CA ALA A 1020 -9.45 24.99 6.58
C ALA A 1020 -9.97 26.19 5.76
N LYS A 1021 -10.99 26.90 6.27
CA LYS A 1021 -11.49 28.15 5.69
C LYS A 1021 -10.44 29.26 5.76
N GLU A 1022 -9.81 29.44 6.93
CA GLU A 1022 -8.74 30.43 7.13
C GLU A 1022 -7.54 30.13 6.21
N GLY A 1023 -7.04 28.89 6.20
CA GLY A 1023 -5.95 28.47 5.31
C GLY A 1023 -6.28 28.58 3.81
N LEU A 1024 -7.54 28.38 3.41
CA LEU A 1024 -7.98 28.62 2.03
C LEU A 1024 -7.99 30.12 1.68
N LEU A 1025 -8.43 30.98 2.59
CA LEU A 1025 -8.45 32.44 2.39
C LEU A 1025 -7.03 33.04 2.37
N ASP A 1026 -6.14 32.59 3.25
CA ASP A 1026 -4.73 32.98 3.20
C ASP A 1026 -4.05 32.50 1.92
N ARG A 1027 -4.34 31.29 1.45
CA ARG A 1027 -3.83 30.79 0.16
C ARG A 1027 -4.36 31.59 -1.03
N VAL A 1028 -5.60 32.07 -0.98
CA VAL A 1028 -6.17 33.00 -1.98
C VAL A 1028 -5.42 34.33 -1.97
N LYS A 1029 -5.21 34.90 -0.78
CA LYS A 1029 -4.51 36.19 -0.60
C LYS A 1029 -3.05 36.13 -1.05
N GLU A 1030 -2.35 35.03 -0.77
CA GLU A 1030 -1.02 34.75 -1.30
C GLU A 1030 -1.04 34.71 -2.83
N LEU A 1031 -1.97 33.95 -3.43
CA LEU A 1031 -2.09 33.82 -4.88
C LEU A 1031 -2.47 35.14 -5.60
N GLN A 1032 -3.23 36.02 -4.94
CA GLN A 1032 -3.55 37.36 -5.45
C GLN A 1032 -2.31 38.27 -5.48
N ALA A 1033 -1.54 38.34 -4.38
CA ALA A 1033 -0.28 39.08 -4.36
C ALA A 1033 0.73 38.54 -5.40
N ASP A 1034 0.76 37.21 -5.57
CA ASP A 1034 1.56 36.48 -6.55
C ASP A 1034 1.07 36.69 -8.00
N GLN A 1035 -0.15 37.20 -8.22
CA GLN A 1035 -0.71 37.62 -9.51
C GLN A 1035 -0.41 39.11 -9.79
N GLU A 1036 -0.51 39.97 -8.78
CA GLU A 1036 -0.15 41.40 -8.84
C GLU A 1036 1.35 41.61 -9.08
N ASP A 1037 2.23 40.89 -8.36
CA ASP A 1037 3.69 40.92 -8.57
C ASP A 1037 4.07 40.46 -9.99
N ARG A 1038 3.39 39.44 -10.52
CA ARG A 1038 3.56 39.01 -11.92
C ARG A 1038 3.09 40.05 -12.92
N ALA A 1039 2.00 40.77 -12.65
CA ALA A 1039 1.54 41.86 -13.50
C ALA A 1039 2.58 42.99 -13.53
N LEU A 1040 3.10 43.41 -12.36
CA LEU A 1040 4.14 44.44 -12.24
C LEU A 1040 5.45 44.05 -12.95
N ARG A 1041 5.86 42.77 -12.89
CA ARG A 1041 7.01 42.24 -13.67
C ARG A 1041 6.76 42.15 -15.17
N SER A 1042 5.49 42.18 -15.63
CA SER A 1042 5.13 41.95 -17.04
C SER A 1042 5.09 43.22 -17.89
N TYR A 1043 5.33 44.40 -17.28
CA TYR A 1043 5.40 45.68 -17.98
C TYR A 1043 6.41 45.63 -19.14
N LYS A 1044 6.05 46.26 -20.26
CA LYS A 1044 6.82 46.25 -21.50
C LYS A 1044 7.09 47.67 -21.98
N LEU A 1045 8.32 47.90 -22.43
CA LEU A 1045 8.79 49.18 -22.97
C LEU A 1045 9.53 48.92 -24.28
N THR A 1046 9.04 49.49 -25.38
CA THR A 1046 9.68 49.42 -26.70
C THR A 1046 10.56 50.63 -26.94
N ILE A 1047 11.73 50.43 -27.55
CA ILE A 1047 12.71 51.48 -27.85
C ILE A 1047 13.14 51.34 -29.33
N THR A 1048 13.27 52.46 -30.03
CA THR A 1048 13.66 52.50 -31.45
C THR A 1048 15.16 52.78 -31.58
N VAL A 1049 15.89 51.89 -32.27
CA VAL A 1049 17.34 51.95 -32.48
C VAL A 1049 17.69 51.36 -33.86
N ASP A 1050 18.49 52.05 -34.66
CA ASP A 1050 18.89 51.59 -35.99
C ASP A 1050 19.60 50.20 -35.94
N PRO A 1051 19.18 49.22 -36.79
CA PRO A 1051 19.79 47.89 -36.90
C PRO A 1051 21.33 47.85 -37.00
N LYS A 1052 21.95 48.90 -37.56
CA LYS A 1052 23.40 49.11 -37.67
C LYS A 1052 24.10 49.06 -36.31
N TYR A 1053 23.44 49.48 -35.24
CA TYR A 1053 23.99 49.52 -33.88
C TYR A 1053 23.70 48.25 -33.07
N HIS A 1054 22.69 47.45 -33.43
CA HIS A 1054 22.30 46.24 -32.68
C HIS A 1054 23.47 45.28 -32.39
N PRO A 1055 24.39 44.97 -33.34
CA PRO A 1055 25.53 44.09 -33.05
C PRO A 1055 26.53 44.68 -32.06
N LYS A 1056 26.64 46.02 -31.96
CA LYS A 1056 27.48 46.71 -30.99
C LYS A 1056 26.84 46.68 -29.59
N ILE A 1057 25.54 46.95 -29.49
CA ILE A 1057 24.75 46.97 -28.22
C ILE A 1057 24.67 45.56 -27.61
N ILE A 1058 24.47 44.53 -28.43
CA ILE A 1058 24.57 43.12 -27.99
C ILE A 1058 25.99 42.83 -27.49
N GLY A 1059 27.00 43.30 -28.23
CA GLY A 1059 28.42 43.13 -27.90
C GLY A 1059 28.93 41.71 -28.19
N ARG A 1060 30.24 41.51 -28.03
CA ARG A 1060 30.89 40.21 -28.32
C ARG A 1060 30.29 39.12 -27.42
N LYS A 1061 29.69 38.08 -28.04
CA LYS A 1061 28.93 37.00 -27.39
C LYS A 1061 27.73 37.45 -26.53
N GLY A 1062 27.19 38.65 -26.74
CA GLY A 1062 26.08 39.15 -25.91
C GLY A 1062 26.50 39.72 -24.56
N ALA A 1063 27.79 40.01 -24.34
CA ALA A 1063 28.30 40.42 -23.03
C ALA A 1063 27.65 41.72 -22.51
N ILE A 1064 27.58 42.77 -23.33
CA ILE A 1064 27.08 44.10 -22.94
C ILE A 1064 25.60 44.01 -22.58
N ILE A 1065 24.78 43.43 -23.46
CA ILE A 1065 23.36 43.23 -23.16
C ILE A 1065 23.13 42.29 -21.97
N THR A 1066 23.99 41.29 -21.74
CA THR A 1066 23.87 40.42 -20.57
C THR A 1066 24.09 41.22 -19.28
N THR A 1067 25.08 42.12 -19.25
CA THR A 1067 25.29 43.04 -18.12
C THR A 1067 24.03 43.87 -17.86
N ILE A 1068 23.50 44.58 -18.86
CA ILE A 1068 22.29 45.43 -18.73
C ILE A 1068 21.08 44.61 -18.25
N ARG A 1069 20.89 43.39 -18.76
CA ARG A 1069 19.82 42.47 -18.30
C ARG A 1069 19.98 42.06 -16.83
N THR A 1070 21.22 41.82 -16.36
CA THR A 1070 21.47 41.43 -14.96
C THR A 1070 21.49 42.59 -13.98
N GLU A 1071 22.00 43.75 -14.39
CA GLU A 1071 22.11 44.96 -13.57
C GLU A 1071 20.74 45.57 -13.31
N HIS A 1072 19.89 45.63 -14.33
CA HIS A 1072 18.53 46.13 -14.21
C HIS A 1072 17.47 45.02 -14.01
N ASP A 1073 17.81 43.73 -13.95
CA ASP A 1073 16.83 42.63 -13.73
C ASP A 1073 15.63 42.71 -14.72
N VAL A 1074 15.97 42.76 -16.01
CA VAL A 1074 15.01 42.87 -17.13
C VAL A 1074 15.36 41.89 -18.25
N ASN A 1075 14.35 41.44 -18.99
CA ASN A 1075 14.50 40.67 -20.22
C ASN A 1075 14.36 41.60 -21.43
N ILE A 1076 15.45 41.74 -22.20
CA ILE A 1076 15.53 42.65 -23.36
C ILE A 1076 15.61 41.81 -24.64
N GLN A 1077 14.59 41.90 -25.49
CA GLN A 1077 14.47 41.18 -26.76
C GLN A 1077 14.77 42.11 -27.94
N PHE A 1078 15.59 41.62 -28.87
CA PHE A 1078 15.83 42.26 -30.17
C PHE A 1078 14.87 41.64 -31.21
N PRO A 1079 14.47 42.38 -32.24
CA PRO A 1079 13.64 41.84 -33.32
C PRO A 1079 14.45 40.84 -34.15
N ASP A 1080 13.77 39.84 -34.73
CA ASP A 1080 14.44 38.88 -35.61
C ASP A 1080 14.61 39.48 -37.02
N LYS A 1081 15.58 38.97 -37.78
CA LYS A 1081 15.94 39.48 -39.12
C LYS A 1081 14.85 39.34 -40.20
N THR A 1082 13.68 38.82 -39.82
CA THR A 1082 12.52 38.57 -40.67
C THR A 1082 11.29 39.42 -40.28
N ASP A 1083 11.36 40.18 -39.18
CA ASP A 1083 10.31 41.13 -38.82
C ASP A 1083 10.39 42.41 -39.67
N GLU A 1084 9.25 43.11 -39.79
CA GLU A 1084 9.15 44.40 -40.51
C GLU A 1084 9.75 45.56 -39.68
N ASN A 1085 9.60 45.51 -38.35
CA ASN A 1085 10.10 46.55 -37.41
C ASN A 1085 11.48 46.18 -36.84
N GLN A 1086 12.50 46.12 -37.72
CA GLN A 1086 13.87 45.73 -37.32
C GLN A 1086 14.56 46.74 -36.38
N ASP A 1087 13.95 47.90 -36.17
CA ASP A 1087 14.40 48.98 -35.30
C ASP A 1087 13.93 48.84 -33.84
N GLN A 1088 12.93 48.00 -33.54
CA GLN A 1088 12.25 47.99 -32.24
C GLN A 1088 12.78 46.93 -31.27
N ILE A 1089 13.56 47.37 -30.28
CA ILE A 1089 14.01 46.54 -29.16
C ILE A 1089 12.95 46.59 -28.05
N THR A 1090 12.54 45.42 -27.52
CA THR A 1090 11.51 45.30 -26.48
C THR A 1090 12.12 44.94 -25.12
N ILE A 1091 11.99 45.81 -24.14
CA ILE A 1091 12.38 45.61 -22.74
C ILE A 1091 11.17 45.13 -21.94
N THR A 1092 11.36 44.12 -21.10
CA THR A 1092 10.29 43.54 -20.26
C THR A 1092 10.78 43.31 -18.83
N GLY A 1093 9.99 43.75 -17.84
CA GLY A 1093 10.34 43.73 -16.42
C GLY A 1093 9.58 44.82 -15.65
N TYR A 1094 9.97 45.09 -14.40
CA TYR A 1094 9.35 46.17 -13.61
C TYR A 1094 9.53 47.54 -14.29
N GLU A 1095 8.50 48.38 -14.26
CA GLU A 1095 8.46 49.71 -14.91
C GLU A 1095 9.73 50.56 -14.69
N HIS A 1096 10.06 50.89 -13.44
CA HIS A 1096 11.25 51.68 -13.10
C HIS A 1096 12.56 51.03 -13.61
N LYS A 1097 12.64 49.70 -13.63
CA LYS A 1097 13.83 48.98 -14.09
C LYS A 1097 13.92 48.93 -15.62
N ALA A 1098 12.79 48.77 -16.30
CA ALA A 1098 12.69 48.82 -17.75
C ALA A 1098 13.05 50.21 -18.30
N ILE A 1099 12.64 51.27 -17.60
CA ILE A 1099 13.03 52.66 -17.89
C ILE A 1099 14.56 52.83 -17.77
N ALA A 1100 15.16 52.43 -16.64
CA ALA A 1100 16.61 52.51 -16.46
C ALA A 1100 17.39 51.72 -17.54
N ALA A 1101 16.90 50.54 -17.92
CA ALA A 1101 17.50 49.74 -18.98
C ALA A 1101 17.35 50.33 -20.39
N ARG A 1102 16.26 51.07 -20.68
CA ARG A 1102 16.17 51.90 -21.91
C ARG A 1102 17.28 52.94 -21.89
N ASP A 1103 17.38 53.70 -20.80
CA ASP A 1103 18.27 54.85 -20.71
C ASP A 1103 19.74 54.41 -20.86
N ALA A 1104 20.11 53.27 -20.29
CA ALA A 1104 21.41 52.63 -20.49
C ALA A 1104 21.68 52.22 -21.95
N ILE A 1105 20.71 51.64 -22.67
CA ILE A 1105 20.87 51.32 -24.10
C ILE A 1105 20.96 52.60 -24.93
N GLN A 1106 20.12 53.59 -24.65
CA GLN A 1106 20.06 54.84 -25.42
C GLN A 1106 21.34 55.67 -25.27
N ALA A 1107 21.99 55.65 -24.09
CA ALA A 1107 23.33 56.21 -23.91
C ALA A 1107 24.37 55.53 -24.81
N ILE A 1108 24.37 54.19 -24.87
CA ILE A 1108 25.26 53.42 -25.76
C ILE A 1108 24.99 53.71 -27.23
N VAL A 1109 23.75 54.01 -27.63
CA VAL A 1109 23.43 54.43 -29.01
C VAL A 1109 24.06 55.79 -29.32
N GLY A 1110 23.91 56.78 -28.44
CA GLY A 1110 24.53 58.11 -28.61
C GLY A 1110 26.05 58.04 -28.78
N GLU A 1111 26.74 57.30 -27.91
CA GLU A 1111 28.21 57.08 -28.01
C GLU A 1111 28.67 56.43 -29.33
N LEU A 1112 27.76 55.80 -30.08
CA LEU A 1112 28.01 55.13 -31.34
C LEU A 1112 27.55 55.93 -32.57
N GLU A 1113 26.71 56.94 -32.38
CA GLU A 1113 26.32 57.93 -33.39
C GLU A 1113 27.37 59.06 -33.51
N GLU A 1114 28.05 59.40 -32.41
CA GLU A 1114 29.15 60.39 -32.36
C GLU A 1114 30.49 59.91 -32.96
N MET A 1115 30.59 58.67 -33.45
CA MET A 1115 31.81 58.12 -34.02
C MET A 1115 32.01 58.55 -35.49
N ILE A 1116 33.08 59.29 -35.76
CA ILE A 1116 33.52 59.67 -37.11
C ILE A 1116 34.52 58.61 -37.63
N SER A 1117 34.54 58.39 -38.95
CA SER A 1117 35.49 57.49 -39.62
C SER A 1117 36.43 58.30 -40.51
N GLU A 1118 37.73 58.14 -40.34
CA GLU A 1118 38.75 58.77 -41.18
C GLU A 1118 39.63 57.71 -41.86
N ASP A 1119 40.08 57.99 -43.09
CA ASP A 1119 40.85 57.05 -43.91
C ASP A 1119 42.34 57.41 -43.90
N ILE A 1120 43.19 56.40 -43.66
CA ILE A 1120 44.64 56.53 -43.54
C ILE A 1120 45.35 55.61 -44.54
N THR A 1121 46.48 56.07 -45.07
CA THR A 1121 47.30 55.30 -46.03
C THR A 1121 48.50 54.68 -45.32
N LEU A 1122 48.54 53.34 -45.24
CA LEU A 1122 49.63 52.56 -44.65
C LEU A 1122 50.10 51.48 -45.64
N ASP A 1123 51.41 51.29 -45.86
CA ASP A 1123 51.95 50.30 -46.80
C ASP A 1123 51.59 48.85 -46.39
N SER A 1124 50.99 48.11 -47.34
CA SER A 1124 50.61 46.70 -47.20
C SER A 1124 51.72 45.77 -46.66
N ARG A 1125 53.00 46.12 -46.85
CA ARG A 1125 54.17 45.39 -46.33
C ARG A 1125 54.26 45.43 -44.80
N VAL A 1126 53.90 46.55 -44.16
CA VAL A 1126 53.95 46.67 -42.68
C VAL A 1126 52.69 46.15 -41.98
N HIS A 1127 51.55 46.04 -42.68
CA HIS A 1127 50.26 45.59 -42.11
C HIS A 1127 50.39 44.32 -41.28
N ALA A 1128 51.09 43.29 -41.78
CA ALA A 1128 51.24 42.02 -41.07
C ALA A 1128 51.99 42.16 -39.74
N ARG A 1129 52.89 43.14 -39.63
CA ARG A 1129 53.72 43.41 -38.45
C ARG A 1129 52.97 44.30 -37.44
N ILE A 1130 52.20 45.29 -37.91
CA ILE A 1130 51.30 46.12 -37.09
C ILE A 1130 50.16 45.27 -36.49
N ILE A 1131 49.54 44.38 -37.28
CA ILE A 1131 48.51 43.45 -36.81
C ILE A 1131 49.09 42.48 -35.77
N GLY A 1132 50.26 41.91 -36.05
CA GLY A 1132 50.96 40.98 -35.17
C GLY A 1132 50.26 39.61 -35.00
N ALA A 1133 50.92 38.68 -34.31
CA ALA A 1133 50.46 37.30 -34.20
C ALA A 1133 49.03 37.20 -33.62
N ARG A 1134 48.11 36.58 -34.38
CA ARG A 1134 46.66 36.48 -34.08
C ARG A 1134 45.96 37.83 -33.82
N GLY A 1135 46.50 38.95 -34.33
CA GLY A 1135 45.94 40.29 -34.10
C GLY A 1135 46.21 40.82 -32.69
N LYS A 1136 47.30 40.40 -32.02
CA LYS A 1136 47.66 40.91 -30.70
C LYS A 1136 48.26 42.32 -30.73
N GLY A 1137 48.99 42.69 -31.79
CA GLY A 1137 49.63 44.01 -31.91
C GLY A 1137 48.57 45.10 -32.02
N ILE A 1138 47.79 45.05 -33.10
CA ILE A 1138 46.66 45.95 -33.33
C ILE A 1138 45.69 46.01 -32.15
N ARG A 1139 45.35 44.89 -31.49
CA ARG A 1139 44.46 44.93 -30.31
C ARG A 1139 45.03 45.72 -29.15
N LYS A 1140 46.34 45.62 -28.85
CA LYS A 1140 46.95 46.45 -27.82
C LYS A 1140 46.77 47.93 -28.16
N ILE A 1141 47.06 48.32 -29.40
CA ILE A 1141 46.98 49.72 -29.84
C ILE A 1141 45.51 50.22 -29.85
N MET A 1142 44.55 49.40 -30.29
CA MET A 1142 43.11 49.74 -30.22
C MET A 1142 42.60 49.87 -28.77
N ASP A 1143 43.04 48.99 -27.85
CA ASP A 1143 42.69 49.09 -26.43
C ASP A 1143 43.39 50.28 -25.73
N GLU A 1144 44.54 50.72 -26.24
CA GLU A 1144 45.38 51.81 -25.72
C GLU A 1144 44.86 53.19 -26.17
N PHE A 1145 44.55 53.37 -27.46
CA PHE A 1145 44.06 54.64 -28.05
C PHE A 1145 42.53 54.71 -28.25
N LYS A 1146 41.77 53.65 -27.90
CA LYS A 1146 40.30 53.54 -28.01
C LYS A 1146 39.70 53.65 -29.43
N VAL A 1147 40.51 53.60 -30.48
CA VAL A 1147 40.08 53.56 -31.89
C VAL A 1147 39.98 52.14 -32.45
N ASP A 1148 39.12 51.89 -33.45
CA ASP A 1148 38.92 50.56 -34.08
C ASP A 1148 39.52 50.53 -35.50
N LEU A 1149 40.84 50.31 -35.62
CA LEU A 1149 41.55 50.31 -36.91
C LEU A 1149 41.16 49.12 -37.81
N ARG A 1150 40.77 49.41 -39.05
CA ARG A 1150 40.33 48.44 -40.06
C ARG A 1150 41.27 48.42 -41.25
N PHE A 1151 42.05 47.34 -41.35
CA PHE A 1151 42.85 47.01 -42.54
C PHE A 1151 41.98 46.40 -43.65
N PRO A 1152 42.35 46.60 -44.93
CA PRO A 1152 41.57 46.12 -46.07
C PRO A 1152 41.71 44.60 -46.25
N GLN A 1153 40.75 43.98 -46.93
CA GLN A 1153 40.83 42.54 -47.25
C GLN A 1153 41.86 42.28 -48.35
N ARG A 1154 42.53 41.12 -48.29
CA ARG A 1154 43.53 40.70 -49.29
C ARG A 1154 42.88 40.55 -50.67
N GLY A 1155 43.08 41.55 -51.53
CA GLY A 1155 42.43 41.66 -52.84
C GLY A 1155 41.56 42.92 -53.04
N SER A 1156 41.61 43.88 -52.12
CA SER A 1156 41.08 45.24 -52.36
C SER A 1156 41.78 45.93 -53.54
N ALA A 1157 41.11 46.90 -54.16
CA ALA A 1157 41.68 47.69 -55.25
C ALA A 1157 42.92 48.47 -54.79
N ASP A 1158 42.81 49.16 -53.65
CA ASP A 1158 43.93 49.74 -52.94
C ASP A 1158 44.33 48.84 -51.76
N PRO A 1159 45.56 48.28 -51.74
CA PRO A 1159 46.03 47.43 -50.64
C PRO A 1159 46.55 48.24 -49.45
N ASN A 1160 46.68 49.57 -49.59
CA ASN A 1160 47.29 50.46 -48.59
C ASN A 1160 46.27 51.30 -47.81
N LEU A 1161 44.97 51.22 -48.10
CA LEU A 1161 43.94 52.05 -47.46
C LEU A 1161 43.38 51.35 -46.21
N GLY A 1162 43.56 51.95 -45.03
CA GLY A 1162 42.92 51.53 -43.79
C GLY A 1162 41.99 52.61 -43.25
N THR A 1163 40.94 52.24 -42.51
CA THR A 1163 39.98 53.20 -41.93
C THR A 1163 40.02 53.17 -40.41
N VAL A 1164 39.97 54.34 -39.77
CA VAL A 1164 39.95 54.54 -38.32
C VAL A 1164 38.65 55.23 -37.89
N PRO A 1165 37.61 54.46 -37.53
CA PRO A 1165 36.52 54.96 -36.70
C PRO A 1165 37.01 55.31 -35.27
N GLY A 1166 36.77 56.56 -34.85
CA GLY A 1166 37.14 57.13 -33.55
C GLY A 1166 36.18 58.21 -33.08
N ARG A 1167 36.50 58.90 -31.96
CA ARG A 1167 35.82 60.12 -31.51
C ARG A 1167 36.61 61.35 -31.96
N PRO A 1168 35.97 62.45 -32.39
CA PRO A 1168 36.66 63.66 -32.84
C PRO A 1168 37.55 64.32 -31.76
N GLU A 1169 37.28 64.07 -30.48
CA GLU A 1169 38.08 64.62 -29.36
C GLU A 1169 39.44 63.92 -29.15
N LEU A 1170 39.71 62.79 -29.84
CA LEU A 1170 40.99 62.07 -29.72
C LEU A 1170 42.10 62.62 -30.63
N GLY A 1171 41.76 63.48 -31.60
CA GLY A 1171 42.71 64.12 -32.52
C GLY A 1171 43.50 63.15 -33.40
N ASP A 1172 44.54 63.68 -34.05
CA ASP A 1172 45.40 62.94 -34.99
C ASP A 1172 46.38 61.98 -34.30
N GLU A 1173 46.55 62.04 -32.97
CA GLU A 1173 47.56 61.26 -32.21
C GLU A 1173 47.55 59.74 -32.50
N PRO A 1174 46.39 59.05 -32.64
CA PRO A 1174 46.38 57.63 -32.99
C PRO A 1174 46.90 57.38 -34.41
N ILE A 1175 46.63 58.30 -35.35
CA ILE A 1175 47.02 58.23 -36.76
C ILE A 1175 48.53 58.45 -36.89
N ASP A 1176 49.06 59.50 -36.24
CA ASP A 1176 50.50 59.78 -36.18
C ASP A 1176 51.29 58.63 -35.56
N HIS A 1177 50.76 57.98 -34.52
CA HIS A 1177 51.38 56.79 -33.93
C HIS A 1177 51.35 55.57 -34.87
N PHE A 1178 50.36 55.42 -35.75
CA PHE A 1178 50.38 54.38 -36.80
C PHE A 1178 51.41 54.70 -37.90
N LEU A 1179 51.49 55.95 -38.36
CA LEU A 1179 52.45 56.41 -39.38
C LEU A 1179 53.91 56.32 -38.90
N THR A 1180 54.20 56.79 -37.69
CA THR A 1180 55.52 56.67 -37.04
C THR A 1180 55.96 55.19 -36.96
N ARG A 1181 55.02 54.29 -36.68
CA ARG A 1181 55.28 52.85 -36.54
C ARG A 1181 55.36 52.12 -37.87
N GLU A 1182 54.73 52.65 -38.92
CA GLU A 1182 55.02 52.25 -40.29
C GLU A 1182 56.47 52.61 -40.65
N GLU A 1183 56.91 53.85 -40.42
CA GLU A 1183 58.27 54.29 -40.74
C GLU A 1183 59.34 53.44 -40.02
N GLU A 1184 59.17 53.18 -38.71
CA GLU A 1184 60.01 52.27 -37.92
C GLU A 1184 60.11 50.88 -38.59
N PHE A 1185 58.98 50.29 -38.99
CA PHE A 1185 58.95 48.96 -39.59
C PHE A 1185 59.39 48.92 -41.06
N LEU A 1186 59.30 50.03 -41.80
CA LEU A 1186 59.80 50.15 -43.17
C LEU A 1186 61.33 50.25 -43.20
N GLY A 1187 61.93 51.03 -42.30
CA GLY A 1187 63.38 51.09 -42.11
C GLY A 1187 63.97 49.70 -41.78
N ASP A 1188 63.31 48.96 -40.88
CA ASP A 1188 63.70 47.60 -40.46
C ASP A 1188 63.61 46.56 -41.60
N VAL A 1189 62.75 46.78 -42.60
CA VAL A 1189 62.66 45.97 -43.82
C VAL A 1189 63.79 46.32 -44.80
N VAL A 1190 64.05 47.61 -45.04
CA VAL A 1190 65.13 48.07 -45.92
C VAL A 1190 66.52 47.65 -45.38
N GLU A 1191 66.72 47.72 -44.06
CA GLU A 1191 67.92 47.19 -43.41
C GLU A 1191 68.09 45.68 -43.65
N ASN A 1192 67.02 44.88 -43.63
CA ASN A 1192 67.11 43.44 -43.93
C ASN A 1192 67.40 43.16 -45.41
N GLU A 1193 66.80 43.90 -46.35
CA GLU A 1193 67.10 43.75 -47.77
C GLU A 1193 68.56 44.11 -48.09
N SER A 1194 69.11 45.16 -47.47
CA SER A 1194 70.53 45.54 -47.64
C SER A 1194 71.54 44.48 -47.16
N LYS A 1195 71.12 43.55 -46.28
CA LYS A 1195 71.96 42.47 -45.73
C LYS A 1195 71.98 41.19 -46.59
N MET A 1196 71.09 41.08 -47.58
CA MET A 1196 71.01 39.92 -48.49
C MET A 1196 72.24 39.61 -49.37
N PRO A 1197 73.07 40.57 -49.86
CA PRO A 1197 74.09 40.27 -50.87
C PRO A 1197 75.23 39.32 -50.48
N TYR A 1198 75.48 39.11 -49.17
CA TYR A 1198 76.77 38.57 -48.68
C TYR A 1198 76.75 37.10 -48.21
N GLN A 1199 75.68 36.33 -48.43
CA GLN A 1199 75.61 34.91 -47.98
C GLN A 1199 75.20 33.89 -49.06
N ARG A 1200 76.01 33.69 -50.12
CA ARG A 1200 76.02 32.44 -50.93
C ARG A 1200 77.37 32.07 -51.54
N PRO A 1201 77.92 30.91 -51.18
CA PRO A 1201 78.51 29.96 -52.15
C PRO A 1201 78.14 28.47 -51.84
N HIS A 1202 78.27 27.46 -52.72
CA HIS A 1202 78.17 27.36 -54.19
C HIS A 1202 78.09 25.86 -54.61
N GLY A 1203 77.60 25.54 -55.82
CA GLY A 1203 77.46 24.15 -56.36
C GLY A 1203 76.13 23.45 -55.95
N GLY A 1204 75.54 22.52 -56.70
CA GLY A 1204 75.92 21.77 -57.93
C GLY A 1204 75.78 20.25 -57.68
N SER A 1205 75.13 19.39 -58.48
CA SER A 1205 74.60 19.49 -59.87
C SER A 1205 73.49 18.44 -60.15
N ALA A 1206 72.89 18.49 -61.34
CA ALA A 1206 72.07 17.47 -62.03
C ALA A 1206 70.63 17.15 -61.51
N SER A 1207 69.82 16.57 -62.41
CA SER A 1207 68.33 16.61 -62.38
C SER A 1207 67.66 15.23 -62.37
N ALA A 1208 66.42 15.19 -61.86
CA ALA A 1208 65.37 14.15 -62.01
C ALA A 1208 65.65 12.78 -61.31
N MET A 1209 64.65 12.00 -60.86
CA MET A 1209 63.18 12.13 -60.95
C MET A 1209 62.47 11.41 -59.78
N ASP A 1210 61.31 11.93 -59.36
CA ASP A 1210 60.19 11.28 -58.64
C ASP A 1210 60.27 10.86 -57.14
N GLU A 1211 59.08 10.80 -56.53
CA GLU A 1211 58.58 10.18 -55.27
C GLU A 1211 59.20 10.44 -53.86
N GLN A 1212 58.28 10.80 -52.92
CA GLN A 1212 58.21 10.49 -51.48
C GLN A 1212 59.32 10.93 -50.48
N ARG A 1213 58.97 11.85 -49.55
CA ARG A 1213 58.90 11.68 -48.07
C ARG A 1213 58.76 13.00 -47.30
N GLY A 1214 57.88 13.06 -46.30
CA GLY A 1214 57.72 14.22 -45.39
C GLY A 1214 58.34 13.98 -43.99
N PRO A 1215 59.18 14.90 -43.46
CA PRO A 1215 59.98 14.63 -42.25
C PRO A 1215 59.34 15.03 -40.90
N SER A 1216 59.36 14.05 -40.00
CA SER A 1216 59.46 14.11 -38.53
C SER A 1216 60.68 14.92 -37.99
N LYS A 1217 60.88 15.25 -36.71
CA LYS A 1217 60.13 15.15 -35.41
C LYS A 1217 60.86 16.01 -34.35
N GLY A 1218 60.17 16.38 -33.27
CA GLY A 1218 60.77 16.69 -31.95
C GLY A 1218 60.30 15.65 -30.92
N PHE A 1219 61.04 15.41 -29.83
CA PHE A 1219 60.95 14.13 -29.08
C PHE A 1219 60.91 14.26 -27.54
N VAL A 1220 59.76 13.86 -26.93
CA VAL A 1220 59.62 13.20 -25.59
C VAL A 1220 60.03 14.10 -24.37
N VAL A 1221 59.42 14.05 -23.17
CA VAL A 1221 58.91 12.96 -22.31
C VAL A 1221 57.48 13.21 -21.80
N ARG A 1222 56.72 12.12 -21.60
CA ARG A 1222 55.52 12.05 -20.75
C ARG A 1222 55.49 10.71 -20.02
N GLU A 1223 55.67 10.70 -18.69
CA GLU A 1223 55.07 9.74 -17.75
C GLU A 1223 55.08 10.34 -16.33
N ALA A 1224 53.96 10.90 -15.89
CA ALA A 1224 53.68 11.27 -14.50
C ALA A 1224 52.14 11.31 -14.32
N PRO A 1225 51.53 10.40 -13.54
CA PRO A 1225 50.10 10.09 -13.68
C PRO A 1225 49.16 11.00 -12.86
N TRP A 1226 49.36 12.33 -12.90
CA TRP A 1226 48.51 13.29 -12.16
C TRP A 1226 48.32 14.68 -12.82
N THR A 1227 48.36 14.79 -14.15
CA THR A 1227 47.96 16.03 -14.86
C THR A 1227 47.27 15.77 -16.21
N THR A 1228 45.93 15.89 -16.26
CA THR A 1228 45.11 16.61 -17.28
C THR A 1228 43.62 16.27 -17.12
N GLY A 1229 42.68 17.22 -17.19
CA GLY A 1229 42.85 18.67 -17.10
C GLY A 1229 41.67 19.48 -17.63
N ASN A 1230 41.13 20.39 -16.81
CA ASN A 1230 40.51 21.64 -17.26
C ASN A 1230 40.63 22.73 -16.17
N GLU A 1231 41.84 23.22 -15.96
CA GLU A 1231 42.08 24.49 -15.31
C GLU A 1231 43.39 25.08 -15.84
N LYS A 1232 43.56 26.40 -15.78
CA LYS A 1232 44.81 27.06 -16.19
C LYS A 1232 45.88 26.87 -15.11
N ALA A 1233 47.15 26.92 -15.51
CA ALA A 1233 48.22 27.17 -14.54
C ALA A 1233 47.99 28.55 -13.87
N PRO A 1234 48.17 28.66 -12.53
CA PRO A 1234 47.95 29.90 -11.80
C PRO A 1234 49.01 30.95 -12.12
N ASP A 1235 48.62 32.22 -12.01
CA ASP A 1235 49.51 33.38 -12.14
C ASP A 1235 50.11 33.72 -10.77
N MET A 1236 51.43 33.89 -10.69
CA MET A 1236 52.16 34.08 -9.43
C MET A 1236 52.22 35.55 -8.98
N SER A 1237 51.23 36.36 -9.38
CA SER A 1237 51.17 37.81 -9.13
C SER A 1237 49.97 38.30 -8.31
N SER A 1238 49.04 37.41 -7.93
CA SER A 1238 47.91 37.72 -7.04
C SER A 1238 48.02 36.97 -5.70
N SER A 1239 47.48 37.56 -4.63
CA SER A 1239 47.82 37.21 -3.23
C SER A 1239 46.66 36.75 -2.34
N GLU A 1240 45.47 36.45 -2.89
CA GLU A 1240 44.28 36.13 -2.08
C GLU A 1240 44.03 34.61 -1.87
N ASP A 1241 44.65 33.73 -2.68
CA ASP A 1241 44.32 32.29 -2.74
C ASP A 1241 45.25 31.33 -1.94
N PHE A 1242 46.09 31.81 -1.01
CA PHE A 1242 47.00 30.95 -0.22
C PHE A 1242 46.98 31.19 1.30
N PRO A 1243 46.11 30.48 2.05
CA PRO A 1243 46.17 30.39 3.51
C PRO A 1243 47.29 29.44 3.98
N SER A 1244 48.11 29.88 4.94
CA SER A 1244 49.23 29.08 5.48
C SER A 1244 48.78 28.01 6.49
N PHE A 1245 49.51 26.90 6.57
CA PHE A 1245 49.25 25.80 7.50
C PHE A 1245 49.69 26.15 8.94
N GLY A 1246 48.72 26.31 9.86
CA GLY A 1246 48.95 26.49 11.28
C GLY A 1246 47.73 26.14 12.14
N ALA A 1247 47.82 25.07 12.93
CA ALA A 1247 46.83 24.68 13.95
C ALA A 1247 47.22 25.30 15.32
N PRO A 1248 46.42 25.17 16.42
CA PRO A 1248 45.13 24.47 16.56
C PRO A 1248 44.02 25.23 17.35
N VAL A 1249 42.74 24.81 17.22
CA VAL A 1249 41.72 24.94 18.28
C VAL A 1249 40.77 23.73 18.25
N ALA A 1250 40.36 23.25 19.43
CA ALA A 1250 39.32 22.24 19.69
C ALA A 1250 38.46 22.73 20.88
N ALA A 1251 37.21 22.31 21.12
CA ALA A 1251 36.18 21.65 20.29
C ALA A 1251 34.82 21.74 21.02
N LYS A 1252 33.70 21.66 20.29
CA LYS A 1252 32.31 21.38 20.75
C LYS A 1252 31.35 21.41 19.54
N ALA A 1253 30.21 20.72 19.49
CA ALA A 1253 29.81 19.40 20.00
C ALA A 1253 28.45 19.03 19.36
N SER A 1254 28.26 17.81 18.82
CA SER A 1254 26.94 17.29 18.39
C SER A 1254 26.98 15.76 18.20
N PRO A 1255 26.20 14.96 18.96
CA PRO A 1255 26.21 13.50 18.87
C PRO A 1255 24.96 12.88 18.21
N TRP A 1256 25.22 11.89 17.35
CA TRP A 1256 24.50 10.62 17.10
C TRP A 1256 23.04 10.41 17.59
N GLY A 1257 22.18 9.92 16.69
CA GLY A 1257 20.90 9.25 16.99
C GLY A 1257 20.30 8.54 15.76
N PRO A 1258 19.95 7.22 15.79
CA PRO A 1258 19.57 6.46 14.59
C PRO A 1258 18.08 6.05 14.52
N LYS A 1259 17.65 5.56 13.34
CA LYS A 1259 16.48 4.67 13.20
C LYS A 1259 16.91 3.22 12.90
N ARG A 1260 16.15 2.27 13.45
CA ARG A 1260 16.15 0.84 13.15
C ARG A 1260 14.70 0.39 12.99
N PHE A 1261 14.50 -0.68 12.21
CA PHE A 1261 13.23 -1.20 11.72
C PHE A 1261 12.59 -0.29 10.66
#